data_AF-A0A6N9PS83-F1
#
_entry.id   AF-A0A6N9PS83-F1
#
_cell.length_a   1.000
_cell.length_b   1.000
_cell.length_c   1.000
_cell.angle_alpha   90.00
_cell.angle_beta   90.00
_cell.angle_gamma   90.00
#
_symmetry.space_group_name_H-M   'P 1'
#
loop_
_entity.id
_entity.type
_entity.pdbx_description
1 polymer ?
#
loop_
_entity_poly.entity_id
_entity_poly.type
_entity_poly.pdbx_seq_one_letter_code
_entity_poly.pdbx_strand_id
1 'polypeptide(L)'
;MMCTRCHKRPATVFVSQAMDSKEIKGYCFVCAKELGIQPVNDFMNNMMSSLKEQTGMSEEEFAEATEQMAQMLGMTGGDGEEQGEETSLFTPGGAQTLPAEMMLGGAPGENGGRTQRTREKRENVHKKKRKHIQNFCTDLTAKARAGELDNIIGREKEVQRVVQILSRRTKNNPCLIGEPGVGKTAVAEGLALRIAQGDVPAKLQDKEVQLLDLTALIAGTQFRGQFESRIKGLIDEVKADGNIILFLDEVHNLVGTGDAEGSMNAANILKPALSRGEIQMIGATTFSEYRKYIEKDAALERRFQPVTVAEPSLEDAAEVLLGIKKYYEDYHRVTVSDAIARRMVVLSERYISDRYLPDKAIDLLDEACACAALRNKRLEEYESKERALQKERVREQDLTAPTGMQIDYEELAKTHYRIATLEEGLDKLRQEGVFSAVEEQDLAYVIELWTGIPAARVEENELSKLANLEEVLSKKILGQEEAIGAVAAAVRRSRVQISPRRHPASFIFVGPTGTGKTELVRVLSQELFDAPETLIRLDMSEFMEKHSVSKIIGSPPGYVGYDEAGQLTEKVRRRPYSVLLLDEIEKAHPDVLNILLQILDEGRITDAHGRTVNFENTVIVMTSNAGSDKKEGALGFAKTTADLSREKAMKALTDFLRPEFLSRIDEVVVFRPLDVEDYKKIAALMLDEYKGSLKEKGIALAYDQAACALLAEKSIHGHSGARDLRNNLRRMVEDKLASLLVQKGEGAISGIALSANGEELTLETL
;
A
#
# COMPACT_ATOMS: atom_id res chain seq x y z
N MET A 1 -41.63 -26.07 15.84
CA MET A 1 -41.95 -27.51 15.97
C MET A 1 -41.35 -27.98 17.28
N MET A 2 -42.10 -28.66 18.16
CA MET A 2 -41.53 -29.17 19.42
C MET A 2 -40.71 -30.43 19.16
N CYS A 3 -39.70 -30.68 20.00
CA CYS A 3 -38.87 -31.87 19.90
C CYS A 3 -39.73 -33.13 19.89
N THR A 4 -39.60 -33.95 18.86
CA THR A 4 -40.35 -35.20 18.66
C THR A 4 -40.06 -36.24 19.74
N ARG A 5 -39.01 -36.07 20.55
CA ARG A 5 -38.62 -36.99 21.62
C ARG A 5 -39.07 -36.54 23.01
N CYS A 6 -38.75 -35.31 23.42
CA CYS A 6 -39.09 -34.83 24.77
C CYS A 6 -40.36 -33.99 24.81
N HIS A 7 -40.84 -33.46 23.69
CA HIS A 7 -41.96 -32.50 23.55
C HIS A 7 -41.93 -31.25 24.43
N LYS A 8 -40.91 -31.08 25.29
CA LYS A 8 -40.75 -29.98 26.24
C LYS A 8 -39.95 -28.80 25.67
N ARG A 9 -39.06 -29.07 24.71
CA ARG A 9 -38.12 -28.08 24.15
C ARG A 9 -38.34 -27.92 22.64
N PRO A 10 -38.15 -26.72 22.07
CA PRO A 10 -38.24 -26.51 20.63
C PRO A 10 -37.21 -27.37 19.89
N ALA A 11 -37.62 -27.93 18.75
CA ALA A 11 -36.73 -28.71 17.89
C ALA A 11 -35.74 -27.78 17.18
N THR A 12 -34.45 -28.09 17.29
CA THR A 12 -33.34 -27.33 16.69
C THR A 12 -32.59 -28.15 15.65
N VAL A 13 -32.67 -29.48 15.70
CA VAL A 13 -31.99 -30.41 14.78
C VAL A 13 -33.02 -31.23 14.03
N PHE A 14 -33.01 -31.18 12.71
CA PHE A 14 -33.97 -31.90 11.87
C PHE A 14 -33.27 -33.03 11.11
N VAL A 15 -33.76 -34.26 11.25
CA VAL A 15 -33.17 -35.45 10.64
C VAL A 15 -34.21 -36.13 9.75
N SER A 16 -33.85 -36.39 8.49
CA SER A 16 -34.59 -37.23 7.57
C SER A 16 -34.01 -38.64 7.55
N GLN A 17 -34.81 -39.68 7.75
CA GLN A 17 -34.37 -41.06 7.50
C GLN A 17 -34.40 -41.36 5.99
N ALA A 18 -33.47 -42.20 5.53
CA ALA A 18 -33.10 -42.36 4.13
C ALA A 18 -34.25 -42.65 3.12
N MET A 19 -34.05 -42.05 1.94
CA MET A 19 -34.57 -42.20 0.58
C MET A 19 -36.03 -42.57 0.24
N ASP A 20 -36.91 -42.98 1.15
CA ASP A 20 -38.33 -43.23 0.75
C ASP A 20 -39.40 -42.87 1.81
N SER A 21 -39.07 -42.00 2.78
CA SER A 21 -40.07 -41.45 3.71
C SER A 21 -39.98 -39.92 3.81
N LYS A 22 -41.11 -39.24 3.62
CA LYS A 22 -41.25 -37.76 3.69
C LYS A 22 -41.32 -37.20 5.12
N GLU A 23 -41.02 -38.00 6.15
CA GLU A 23 -41.17 -37.59 7.55
C GLU A 23 -39.86 -37.03 8.11
N ILE A 24 -39.81 -35.70 8.25
CA ILE A 24 -38.73 -34.98 8.92
C ILE A 24 -39.00 -34.99 10.43
N LYS A 25 -38.08 -35.59 11.22
CA LYS A 25 -38.17 -35.58 12.69
C LYS A 25 -37.30 -34.47 13.26
N GLY A 26 -37.86 -33.66 14.15
CA GLY A 26 -37.17 -32.54 14.79
C GLY A 26 -36.81 -32.83 16.24
N TYR A 27 -35.54 -32.77 16.61
CA TYR A 27 -35.07 -33.00 17.97
C TYR A 27 -34.53 -31.70 18.60
N CYS A 28 -34.70 -31.52 19.91
CA CYS A 28 -34.00 -30.45 20.63
C CYS A 28 -32.55 -30.87 20.84
N PHE A 29 -31.69 -29.89 21.09
CA PHE A 29 -30.24 -30.06 21.18
C PHE A 29 -29.80 -31.18 22.15
N VAL A 30 -30.43 -31.26 23.32
CA VAL A 30 -30.12 -32.29 24.33
C VAL A 30 -30.54 -33.68 23.87
N CYS A 31 -31.76 -33.81 23.30
CA CYS A 31 -32.21 -35.08 22.76
C CYS A 31 -31.41 -35.53 21.54
N ALA A 32 -30.91 -34.59 20.73
CA ALA A 32 -30.08 -34.87 19.56
C ALA A 32 -28.69 -35.38 19.95
N LYS A 33 -28.10 -34.83 21.02
CA LYS A 33 -26.83 -35.27 21.62
C LYS A 33 -26.94 -36.70 22.18
N GLU A 34 -27.98 -36.98 22.96
CA GLU A 34 -28.24 -38.33 23.47
C GLU A 34 -28.49 -39.37 22.37
N LEU A 35 -29.04 -38.95 21.22
CA LEU A 35 -29.24 -39.81 20.05
C LEU A 35 -27.96 -40.03 19.23
N GLY A 36 -26.84 -39.39 19.60
CA GLY A 36 -25.56 -39.56 18.93
C GLY A 36 -25.53 -39.06 17.49
N ILE A 37 -26.31 -38.03 17.15
CA ILE A 37 -26.35 -37.46 15.80
C ILE A 37 -24.99 -36.80 15.50
N GLN A 38 -24.19 -37.44 14.65
CA GLN A 38 -22.78 -37.10 14.37
C GLN A 38 -22.50 -35.60 14.12
N PRO A 39 -23.24 -34.89 13.24
CA PRO A 39 -23.02 -33.46 13.02
C PRO A 39 -23.14 -32.58 14.28
N VAL A 40 -23.97 -32.98 15.25
CA VAL A 40 -24.16 -32.25 16.51
C VAL A 40 -22.99 -32.50 17.47
N ASN A 41 -22.45 -33.72 17.46
CA ASN A 41 -21.29 -34.09 18.26
C ASN A 41 -20.01 -33.43 17.74
N ASP A 42 -19.84 -33.35 16.41
CA ASP A 42 -18.69 -32.68 15.78
C ASP A 42 -18.73 -31.16 16.02
N PHE A 43 -19.91 -30.55 15.91
CA PHE A 43 -20.10 -29.14 16.25
C PHE A 43 -19.74 -28.85 17.72
N MET A 44 -20.14 -29.72 18.65
CA MET A 44 -19.79 -29.58 20.06
C MET A 44 -18.29 -29.72 20.32
N ASN A 45 -17.62 -30.69 19.70
CA ASN A 45 -16.17 -30.87 19.86
C ASN A 45 -15.40 -29.65 19.31
N ASN A 46 -15.83 -29.10 18.18
CA ASN A 46 -15.22 -27.91 17.59
C ASN A 46 -15.47 -26.65 18.45
N MET A 47 -16.69 -26.46 18.96
CA MET A 47 -16.99 -25.33 19.85
C MET A 47 -16.25 -25.43 21.18
N MET A 48 -16.09 -26.64 21.72
CA MET A 48 -15.37 -26.91 22.97
C MET A 48 -13.85 -26.71 22.82
N SER A 49 -13.28 -27.06 21.67
CA SER A 49 -11.87 -26.76 21.36
C SER A 49 -11.61 -25.26 21.21
N SER A 50 -12.48 -24.53 20.49
CA SER A 50 -12.37 -23.07 20.33
C SER A 50 -12.53 -22.30 21.64
N LEU A 51 -13.43 -22.74 22.54
CA LEU A 51 -13.63 -22.07 23.83
C LEU A 51 -12.50 -22.37 24.82
N LYS A 52 -11.92 -23.59 24.81
CA LYS A 52 -10.74 -23.92 25.64
C LYS A 52 -9.53 -23.05 25.28
N GLU A 53 -9.32 -22.75 24.00
CA GLU A 53 -8.21 -21.89 23.55
C GLU A 53 -8.41 -20.41 23.89
N GLN A 54 -9.64 -19.93 24.03
CA GLN A 54 -9.93 -18.51 24.23
C GLN A 54 -10.10 -18.07 25.68
N THR A 55 -10.59 -18.93 26.59
CA THR A 55 -10.93 -18.50 27.95
C THR A 55 -10.19 -19.24 29.07
N GLY A 56 -9.49 -20.33 28.79
CA GLY A 56 -8.69 -21.07 29.78
C GLY A 56 -9.46 -21.64 30.97
N MET A 57 -10.80 -21.63 30.94
CA MET A 57 -11.67 -22.11 32.03
C MET A 57 -11.70 -23.64 32.08
N SER A 58 -11.79 -24.20 33.28
CA SER A 58 -11.99 -25.63 33.48
C SER A 58 -13.43 -26.07 33.14
N GLU A 59 -13.62 -27.37 32.87
CA GLU A 59 -14.94 -27.91 32.49
C GLU A 59 -16.01 -27.73 33.58
N GLU A 60 -15.60 -27.68 34.85
CA GLU A 60 -16.48 -27.45 36.00
C GLU A 60 -16.92 -25.98 36.10
N GLU A 61 -16.00 -25.03 35.88
CA GLU A 61 -16.31 -23.58 35.92
C GLU A 61 -17.25 -23.15 34.79
N PHE A 62 -17.15 -23.79 33.62
CA PHE A 62 -18.05 -23.52 32.51
C PHE A 62 -19.48 -24.03 32.79
N ALA A 63 -19.61 -25.18 33.46
CA ALA A 63 -20.91 -25.74 33.84
C ALA A 63 -21.66 -24.83 34.82
N GLU A 64 -20.98 -24.31 35.85
CA GLU A 64 -21.56 -23.35 36.79
C GLU A 64 -21.96 -22.03 36.12
N ALA A 65 -21.14 -21.52 35.20
CA ALA A 65 -21.45 -20.29 34.46
C ALA A 65 -22.70 -20.46 33.57
N THR A 66 -22.86 -21.62 32.92
CA THR A 66 -24.08 -21.92 32.15
C THR A 66 -25.32 -22.10 33.02
N GLU A 67 -25.18 -22.61 34.25
CA GLU A 67 -26.29 -22.80 35.18
C GLU A 67 -26.79 -21.46 35.76
N GLN A 68 -25.87 -20.54 36.07
CA GLN A 68 -26.20 -19.16 36.45
C GLN A 68 -26.88 -18.38 35.30
N MET A 69 -26.42 -18.57 34.06
CA MET A 69 -27.02 -17.94 32.89
C MET A 69 -28.45 -18.46 32.62
N ALA A 70 -28.71 -19.74 32.90
CA ALA A 70 -30.02 -20.35 32.78
C ALA A 70 -31.01 -19.87 33.86
N GLN A 71 -30.53 -19.59 35.08
CA GLN A 71 -31.32 -18.94 36.14
C GLN A 71 -31.70 -17.50 35.79
N MET A 72 -30.78 -16.75 35.17
CA MET A 72 -31.03 -15.35 34.76
C MET A 72 -32.08 -15.23 33.65
N LEU A 73 -32.27 -16.29 32.86
CA LEU A 73 -33.23 -16.39 31.76
C LEU A 73 -34.56 -17.07 32.15
N GLY A 74 -34.77 -17.39 33.43
CA GLY A 74 -36.06 -17.84 33.95
C GLY A 74 -36.56 -19.18 33.40
N MET A 75 -35.65 -20.13 33.12
CA MET A 75 -36.01 -21.43 32.52
C MET A 75 -35.91 -22.63 33.48
N THR A 76 -36.40 -22.49 34.70
CA THR A 76 -36.67 -23.63 35.60
C THR A 76 -38.09 -23.54 36.16
N GLY A 77 -38.95 -24.47 35.74
CA GLY A 77 -40.31 -24.60 36.26
C GLY A 77 -40.32 -25.43 37.54
N GLY A 78 -40.93 -24.90 38.59
CA GLY A 78 -41.33 -25.61 39.79
C GLY A 78 -42.73 -25.11 40.22
N ASP A 79 -43.64 -26.06 40.39
CA ASP A 79 -45.07 -25.89 40.64
C ASP A 79 -45.40 -25.19 41.99
N GLY A 80 -46.45 -24.36 42.02
CA GLY A 80 -47.02 -23.82 43.26
C GLY A 80 -48.00 -22.66 43.09
N GLU A 81 -49.30 -23.00 43.04
CA GLU A 81 -50.52 -22.29 43.50
C GLU A 81 -50.78 -20.78 43.23
N GLU A 82 -52.00 -20.56 42.71
CA GLU A 82 -52.82 -19.35 42.49
C GLU A 82 -52.52 -18.09 43.33
N GLN A 83 -52.33 -16.94 42.66
CA GLN A 83 -53.31 -15.82 42.55
C GLN A 83 -52.72 -14.58 41.84
N GLY A 84 -53.39 -14.13 40.77
CA GLY A 84 -53.59 -12.71 40.42
C GLY A 84 -52.54 -11.97 39.57
N GLU A 85 -52.73 -11.96 38.24
CA GLU A 85 -53.05 -10.78 37.41
C GLU A 85 -52.78 -11.08 35.92
N GLU A 86 -53.84 -11.06 35.12
CA GLU A 86 -53.82 -11.28 33.68
C GLU A 86 -53.32 -10.05 32.92
N THR A 87 -52.33 -10.21 32.04
CA THR A 87 -52.30 -9.48 30.75
C THR A 87 -51.68 -10.38 29.69
N SER A 88 -52.55 -11.05 28.94
CA SER A 88 -52.22 -11.67 27.67
C SER A 88 -52.28 -10.60 26.58
N LEU A 89 -51.29 -10.52 25.68
CA LEU A 89 -51.53 -10.04 24.30
C LEU A 89 -50.38 -10.43 23.36
N PHE A 90 -50.53 -11.56 22.69
CA PHE A 90 -49.98 -11.77 21.35
C PHE A 90 -51.17 -11.82 20.40
N THR A 91 -51.21 -10.92 19.42
CA THR A 91 -51.87 -11.18 18.13
C THR A 91 -51.19 -10.39 17.02
N PRO A 92 -51.06 -10.95 15.79
CA PRO A 92 -50.18 -10.44 14.74
C PRO A 92 -50.93 -9.59 13.70
N GLY A 93 -50.25 -8.54 13.20
CA GLY A 93 -50.64 -7.81 11.99
C GLY A 93 -51.25 -6.43 12.26
N GLY A 94 -50.52 -5.37 11.91
CA GLY A 94 -51.02 -4.00 11.94
C GLY A 94 -49.93 -2.98 11.64
N ALA A 95 -49.99 -2.39 10.44
CA ALA A 95 -49.18 -1.26 10.06
C ALA A 95 -49.57 -0.02 10.90
N GLN A 96 -48.57 0.69 11.43
CA GLN A 96 -48.80 1.96 12.12
C GLN A 96 -49.15 3.06 11.11
N THR A 97 -50.31 3.67 11.28
CA THR A 97 -50.71 4.94 10.66
C THR A 97 -50.62 6.04 11.72
N LEU A 98 -50.06 7.19 11.33
CA LEU A 98 -49.95 8.39 12.16
C LEU A 98 -51.34 9.01 12.44
N PRO A 99 -51.52 9.73 13.56
CA PRO A 99 -52.83 10.18 14.02
C PRO A 99 -53.32 11.41 13.25
N ALA A 100 -54.57 11.35 12.78
CA ALA A 100 -55.32 12.49 12.28
C ALA A 100 -56.50 12.75 13.22
N GLU A 101 -56.43 13.85 13.97
CA GLU A 101 -57.60 14.44 14.62
C GLU A 101 -57.52 15.97 14.54
N MET A 102 -58.08 16.52 13.46
CA MET A 102 -58.63 17.86 13.44
C MET A 102 -59.81 17.92 12.48
N MET A 103 -60.90 18.51 12.98
CA MET A 103 -62.04 19.09 12.25
C MET A 103 -63.21 18.17 11.90
N LEU A 104 -64.08 18.00 12.91
CA LEU A 104 -65.52 17.85 12.75
C LEU A 104 -66.15 19.11 12.13
N GLY A 105 -67.12 18.93 11.23
CA GLY A 105 -68.27 19.83 11.12
C GLY A 105 -68.76 20.20 9.72
N GLY A 106 -70.00 19.79 9.39
CA GLY A 106 -70.92 20.61 8.58
C GLY A 106 -71.36 20.05 7.22
N ALA A 107 -72.66 19.76 7.08
CA ALA A 107 -73.37 19.32 5.88
C ALA A 107 -73.67 20.48 4.88
N PRO A 108 -74.17 20.20 3.65
CA PRO A 108 -74.00 21.04 2.47
C PRO A 108 -75.14 22.04 2.21
N GLY A 109 -74.81 23.15 1.54
CA GLY A 109 -75.76 24.12 0.99
C GLY A 109 -75.47 24.46 -0.48
N GLU A 110 -76.51 24.41 -1.30
CA GLU A 110 -76.56 24.83 -2.70
C GLU A 110 -76.47 26.36 -2.86
N ASN A 111 -75.70 26.87 -3.84
CA ASN A 111 -76.22 27.72 -4.93
C ASN A 111 -75.13 28.23 -5.90
N GLY A 112 -75.41 28.02 -7.19
CA GLY A 112 -75.30 28.97 -8.33
C GLY A 112 -74.06 29.85 -8.54
N GLY A 113 -73.40 29.69 -9.70
CA GLY A 113 -72.51 30.72 -10.25
C GLY A 113 -71.70 30.32 -11.47
N ARG A 114 -72.35 30.31 -12.65
CA ARG A 114 -71.72 30.12 -13.97
C ARG A 114 -70.82 31.32 -14.30
N THR A 115 -69.53 31.10 -14.58
CA THR A 115 -68.76 31.98 -15.47
C THR A 115 -67.71 31.19 -16.23
N GLN A 116 -67.95 31.00 -17.52
CA GLN A 116 -66.98 30.48 -18.49
C GLN A 116 -65.91 31.55 -18.75
N ARG A 117 -64.65 31.24 -18.45
CA ARG A 117 -63.49 31.82 -19.15
C ARG A 117 -62.49 30.71 -19.45
N THR A 118 -62.29 30.52 -20.74
CA THR A 118 -61.33 29.68 -21.43
C THR A 118 -59.93 29.86 -20.84
N ARG A 119 -59.30 28.77 -20.40
CA ARG A 119 -57.87 28.73 -20.08
C ARG A 119 -57.25 27.54 -20.82
N GLU A 120 -56.36 27.87 -21.74
CA GLU A 120 -55.52 26.93 -22.48
C GLU A 120 -54.80 26.00 -21.49
N LYS A 121 -54.93 24.69 -21.71
CA LYS A 121 -54.13 23.68 -21.03
C LYS A 121 -52.69 23.83 -21.51
N ARG A 122 -51.84 24.46 -20.70
CA ARG A 122 -50.41 24.10 -20.68
C ARG A 122 -50.34 22.70 -20.08
N GLU A 123 -49.92 21.74 -20.90
CA GLU A 123 -49.53 20.41 -20.44
C GLU A 123 -48.30 20.55 -19.53
N ASN A 124 -48.53 20.65 -18.22
CA ASN A 124 -47.51 20.33 -17.25
C ASN A 124 -47.31 18.81 -17.31
N VAL A 125 -46.27 18.38 -18.02
CA VAL A 125 -45.75 17.02 -17.93
C VAL A 125 -45.41 16.76 -16.46
N HIS A 126 -46.21 15.91 -15.82
CA HIS A 126 -45.87 15.37 -14.50
C HIS A 126 -44.53 14.64 -14.61
N LYS A 127 -43.42 15.27 -14.21
CA LYS A 127 -42.17 14.56 -13.91
C LYS A 127 -42.49 13.53 -12.81
N LYS A 128 -42.44 12.23 -13.15
CA LYS A 128 -42.51 11.15 -12.16
C LYS A 128 -41.45 11.42 -11.09
N LYS A 129 -41.83 11.30 -9.81
CA LYS A 129 -40.89 11.46 -8.68
C LYS A 129 -39.81 10.38 -8.79
N ARG A 130 -38.58 10.78 -9.14
CA ARG A 130 -37.36 9.95 -9.17
C ARG A 130 -36.90 9.70 -7.72
N LYS A 131 -37.45 8.72 -7.03
CA LYS A 131 -37.15 8.51 -5.60
C LYS A 131 -35.85 7.75 -5.41
N HIS A 132 -35.61 6.71 -6.21
CA HIS A 132 -34.44 5.86 -6.06
C HIS A 132 -33.21 6.50 -6.70
N ILE A 133 -33.33 7.08 -7.90
CA ILE A 133 -32.20 7.74 -8.57
C ILE A 133 -31.67 8.91 -7.73
N GLN A 134 -32.53 9.75 -7.15
CA GLN A 134 -32.09 10.90 -6.34
C GLN A 134 -31.40 10.51 -5.04
N ASN A 135 -31.75 9.36 -4.47
CA ASN A 135 -31.22 8.93 -3.18
C ASN A 135 -29.93 8.09 -3.31
N PHE A 136 -29.73 7.41 -4.44
CA PHE A 136 -28.67 6.43 -4.62
C PHE A 136 -27.73 6.72 -5.79
N CYS A 137 -28.04 7.74 -6.60
CA CYS A 137 -27.18 8.14 -7.71
C CYS A 137 -26.79 9.61 -7.62
N THR A 138 -25.60 9.92 -8.16
CA THR A 138 -25.13 11.28 -8.39
C THR A 138 -25.20 11.60 -9.89
N ASP A 139 -25.86 12.71 -10.24
CA ASP A 139 -26.02 13.13 -11.63
C ASP A 139 -24.77 13.85 -12.14
N LEU A 140 -23.92 13.13 -12.87
CA LEU A 140 -22.70 13.69 -13.46
C LEU A 140 -23.02 14.69 -14.58
N THR A 141 -24.14 14.53 -15.28
CA THR A 141 -24.53 15.44 -16.38
C THR A 141 -25.05 16.77 -15.84
N ALA A 142 -25.73 16.75 -14.69
CA ALA A 142 -26.13 17.97 -13.99
C ALA A 142 -24.90 18.74 -13.47
N LYS A 143 -23.94 18.04 -12.83
CA LYS A 143 -22.66 18.64 -12.40
C LYS A 143 -21.88 19.25 -13.56
N ALA A 144 -21.82 18.55 -14.70
CA ALA A 144 -21.20 19.05 -15.92
C ALA A 144 -21.84 20.36 -16.41
N ARG A 145 -23.18 20.44 -16.42
CA ARG A 145 -23.92 21.65 -16.80
C ARG A 145 -23.74 22.80 -15.80
N ALA A 146 -23.53 22.48 -14.52
CA ALA A 146 -23.25 23.46 -13.47
C ALA A 146 -21.79 23.95 -13.48
N GLY A 147 -20.90 23.32 -14.25
CA GLY A 147 -19.47 23.63 -14.25
C GLY A 147 -18.72 23.12 -13.03
N GLU A 148 -19.26 22.10 -12.35
CA GLU A 148 -18.69 21.50 -11.13
C GLU A 148 -17.76 20.30 -11.41
N LEU A 149 -17.61 19.91 -12.69
CA LEU A 149 -16.67 18.86 -13.08
C LEU A 149 -15.37 19.48 -13.60
N ASP A 150 -14.25 18.85 -13.26
CA ASP A 150 -12.93 19.25 -13.72
C ASP A 150 -12.77 19.07 -15.24
N ASN A 151 -11.86 19.85 -15.82
CA ASN A 151 -11.49 19.68 -17.22
C ASN A 151 -10.74 18.37 -17.39
N ILE A 152 -11.24 17.51 -18.27
CA ILE A 152 -10.62 16.21 -18.56
C ILE A 152 -9.63 16.38 -19.69
N ILE A 153 -8.40 15.93 -19.43
CA ILE A 153 -7.26 16.10 -20.31
C ILE A 153 -6.79 14.72 -20.79
N GLY A 154 -6.55 14.59 -22.10
CA GLY A 154 -5.87 13.43 -22.69
C GLY A 154 -6.68 12.13 -22.76
N ARG A 155 -8.01 12.18 -22.61
CA ARG A 155 -8.91 11.00 -22.63
C ARG A 155 -9.90 11.00 -23.80
N GLU A 156 -9.63 11.77 -24.85
CA GLU A 156 -10.56 11.95 -25.98
C GLU A 156 -10.80 10.65 -26.74
N LYS A 157 -9.78 9.80 -26.87
CA LYS A 157 -9.87 8.52 -27.59
C LYS A 157 -10.78 7.54 -26.85
N GLU A 158 -10.64 7.44 -25.53
CA GLU A 158 -11.43 6.60 -24.65
C GLU A 158 -12.88 7.08 -24.59
N VAL A 159 -13.10 8.39 -24.42
CA VAL A 159 -14.45 8.99 -24.43
C VAL A 159 -15.11 8.77 -25.80
N GLN A 160 -14.40 8.97 -26.90
CA GLN A 160 -14.92 8.70 -28.25
C GLN A 160 -15.31 7.22 -28.42
N ARG A 161 -14.50 6.31 -27.87
CA ARG A 161 -14.76 4.87 -27.90
C ARG A 161 -16.01 4.52 -27.08
N VAL A 162 -16.19 5.13 -25.92
CA VAL A 162 -17.40 4.99 -25.08
C VAL A 162 -18.65 5.46 -25.84
N VAL A 163 -18.60 6.64 -26.45
CA VAL A 163 -19.69 7.18 -27.31
C VAL A 163 -20.03 6.22 -28.46
N GLN A 164 -19.00 5.68 -29.12
CA GLN A 164 -19.17 4.71 -30.20
C GLN A 164 -19.89 3.44 -29.70
N ILE A 165 -19.51 2.92 -28.53
CA ILE A 165 -20.09 1.69 -27.96
C ILE A 165 -21.54 1.93 -27.54
N LEU A 166 -21.83 3.01 -26.82
CA LEU A 166 -23.18 3.35 -26.35
C LEU A 166 -24.17 3.54 -27.51
N SER A 167 -23.67 3.94 -28.69
CA SER A 167 -24.46 4.14 -29.91
C SER A 167 -24.76 2.83 -30.68
N ARG A 168 -24.18 1.69 -30.29
CA ARG A 168 -24.41 0.38 -30.93
C ARG A 168 -25.78 -0.18 -30.59
N ARG A 169 -26.27 -1.07 -31.47
CA ARG A 169 -27.51 -1.84 -31.24
C ARG A 169 -27.30 -3.04 -30.29
N THR A 170 -26.13 -3.65 -30.32
CA THR A 170 -25.74 -4.81 -29.49
C THR A 170 -24.36 -4.56 -28.90
N LYS A 171 -24.08 -5.14 -27.71
CA LYS A 171 -22.87 -4.86 -26.93
C LYS A 171 -22.65 -3.36 -26.73
N ASN A 172 -23.70 -2.70 -26.23
CA ASN A 172 -23.78 -1.25 -26.05
C ASN A 172 -23.49 -0.80 -24.61
N ASN A 173 -22.89 -1.66 -23.79
CA ASN A 173 -22.42 -1.33 -22.45
C ASN A 173 -20.89 -1.32 -22.47
N PRO A 174 -20.22 -0.17 -22.40
CA PRO A 174 -18.77 -0.14 -22.27
C PRO A 174 -18.33 -0.60 -20.87
N CYS A 175 -17.24 -1.34 -20.81
CA CYS A 175 -16.54 -1.67 -19.57
C CYS A 175 -15.14 -1.06 -19.64
N LEU A 176 -14.87 -0.05 -18.83
CA LEU A 176 -13.58 0.60 -18.68
C LEU A 176 -12.66 -0.32 -17.87
N ILE A 177 -11.58 -0.78 -18.51
CA ILE A 177 -10.63 -1.72 -17.92
C ILE A 177 -9.27 -1.04 -17.85
N GLY A 178 -8.73 -0.94 -16.65
CA GLY A 178 -7.42 -0.36 -16.40
C GLY A 178 -7.04 -0.53 -14.94
N GLU A 179 -5.77 -0.28 -14.62
CA GLU A 179 -5.28 -0.33 -13.25
C GLU A 179 -5.99 0.71 -12.35
N PRO A 180 -5.97 0.58 -11.02
CA PRO A 180 -6.45 1.62 -10.11
C PRO A 180 -5.70 2.94 -10.33
N GLY A 181 -6.36 4.08 -10.15
CA GLY A 181 -5.74 5.41 -10.26
C GLY A 181 -5.57 5.95 -11.68
N VAL A 182 -5.72 5.16 -12.75
CA VAL A 182 -5.53 5.67 -14.13
C VAL A 182 -6.59 6.66 -14.64
N GLY A 183 -7.61 6.98 -13.83
CA GLY A 183 -8.67 7.92 -14.22
C GLY A 183 -9.85 7.28 -15.00
N LYS A 184 -10.30 6.09 -14.60
CA LYS A 184 -11.50 5.45 -15.19
C LYS A 184 -12.76 6.31 -15.01
N THR A 185 -12.93 6.90 -13.84
CA THR A 185 -14.04 7.81 -13.53
C THR A 185 -14.01 9.08 -14.39
N ALA A 186 -12.82 9.63 -14.66
CA ALA A 186 -12.65 10.77 -15.54
C ALA A 186 -13.19 10.51 -16.96
N VAL A 187 -13.13 9.28 -17.48
CA VAL A 187 -13.73 8.95 -18.78
C VAL A 187 -15.27 9.05 -18.74
N ALA A 188 -15.90 8.66 -17.63
CA ALA A 188 -17.35 8.78 -17.45
C ALA A 188 -17.80 10.24 -17.30
N GLU A 189 -17.03 11.05 -16.55
CA GLU A 189 -17.22 12.50 -16.45
C GLU A 189 -17.04 13.18 -17.81
N GLY A 190 -16.12 12.69 -18.65
CA GLY A 190 -15.86 13.24 -19.99
C GLY A 190 -16.99 12.99 -20.95
N LEU A 191 -17.64 11.84 -20.83
CA LEU A 191 -18.90 11.59 -21.51
C LEU A 191 -19.98 12.56 -21.03
N ALA A 192 -20.10 12.79 -19.72
CA ALA A 192 -21.11 13.70 -19.16
C ALA A 192 -20.91 15.15 -19.64
N LEU A 193 -19.66 15.63 -19.71
CA LEU A 193 -19.30 16.93 -20.26
C LEU A 193 -19.67 17.05 -21.74
N ARG A 194 -19.36 16.05 -22.57
CA ARG A 194 -19.74 16.06 -23.99
C ARG A 194 -21.26 16.06 -24.19
N ILE A 195 -21.99 15.30 -23.37
CA ILE A 195 -23.46 15.31 -23.40
C ILE A 195 -23.99 16.69 -23.00
N ALA A 196 -23.43 17.31 -21.95
CA ALA A 196 -23.82 18.64 -21.50
C ALA A 196 -23.57 19.73 -22.56
N GLN A 197 -22.47 19.61 -23.31
CA GLN A 197 -22.10 20.52 -24.40
C GLN A 197 -22.84 20.22 -25.73
N GLY A 198 -23.52 19.07 -25.83
CA GLY A 198 -24.17 18.62 -27.07
C GLY A 198 -23.20 18.03 -28.11
N ASP A 199 -21.93 17.81 -27.76
CA ASP A 199 -20.90 17.19 -28.61
C ASP A 199 -21.00 15.65 -28.60
N VAL A 200 -22.21 15.15 -28.85
CA VAL A 200 -22.52 13.73 -28.96
C VAL A 200 -23.53 13.49 -30.09
N PRO A 201 -23.57 12.28 -30.68
CA PRO A 201 -24.59 11.92 -31.65
C PRO A 201 -26.01 12.13 -31.09
N ALA A 202 -26.97 12.44 -31.96
CA ALA A 202 -28.37 12.74 -31.57
C ALA A 202 -29.01 11.71 -30.62
N LYS A 203 -28.61 10.42 -30.71
CA LYS A 203 -29.10 9.35 -29.82
C LYS A 203 -28.70 9.51 -28.35
N LEU A 204 -27.64 10.28 -28.07
CA LEU A 204 -27.08 10.47 -26.73
C LEU A 204 -27.32 11.88 -26.19
N GLN A 205 -27.85 12.82 -26.98
CA GLN A 205 -28.04 14.21 -26.56
C GLN A 205 -28.98 14.35 -25.36
N ASP A 206 -30.06 13.57 -25.33
CA ASP A 206 -31.05 13.60 -24.24
C ASP A 206 -30.71 12.66 -23.08
N LYS A 207 -29.54 12.00 -23.11
CA LYS A 207 -29.15 11.04 -22.08
C LYS A 207 -28.60 11.72 -20.83
N GLU A 208 -28.73 11.07 -19.69
CA GLU A 208 -28.16 11.48 -18.40
C GLU A 208 -27.24 10.39 -17.87
N VAL A 209 -26.01 10.76 -17.49
CA VAL A 209 -25.04 9.87 -16.84
C VAL A 209 -25.21 9.97 -15.33
N GLN A 210 -25.57 8.85 -14.69
CA GLN A 210 -25.85 8.75 -13.26
C GLN A 210 -24.84 7.80 -12.60
N LEU A 211 -23.98 8.31 -11.73
CA LEU A 211 -23.04 7.52 -10.93
C LEU A 211 -23.81 6.81 -9.81
N LEU A 212 -23.75 5.48 -9.77
CA LEU A 212 -24.41 4.66 -8.76
C LEU A 212 -23.52 4.46 -7.54
N ASP A 213 -24.03 4.79 -6.35
CA ASP A 213 -23.37 4.52 -5.08
C ASP A 213 -23.91 3.22 -4.44
N LEU A 214 -23.08 2.17 -4.47
CA LEU A 214 -23.42 0.89 -3.83
C LEU A 214 -23.46 0.98 -2.30
N THR A 215 -22.64 1.85 -1.70
CA THR A 215 -22.59 2.02 -0.24
C THR A 215 -23.89 2.63 0.26
N ALA A 216 -24.43 3.64 -0.43
CA ALA A 216 -25.73 4.23 -0.13
C ALA A 216 -26.90 3.23 -0.29
N LEU A 217 -26.80 2.30 -1.26
CA LEU A 217 -27.80 1.25 -1.44
C LEU A 217 -27.84 0.28 -0.27
N ILE A 218 -26.67 -0.10 0.27
CA ILE A 218 -26.53 -1.01 1.42
C ILE A 218 -26.86 -0.30 2.73
N ALA A 219 -26.49 0.98 2.86
CA ALA A 219 -26.68 1.77 4.07
C ALA A 219 -28.14 1.77 4.54
N GLY A 220 -28.36 1.42 5.81
CA GLY A 220 -29.70 1.36 6.40
C GLY A 220 -30.58 0.21 5.88
N THR A 221 -30.01 -0.81 5.23
CA THR A 221 -30.69 -2.08 5.00
C THR A 221 -30.41 -3.04 6.15
N GLN A 222 -31.46 -3.54 6.81
CA GLN A 222 -31.31 -4.55 7.88
C GLN A 222 -31.45 -5.97 7.33
N PHE A 223 -32.18 -6.11 6.22
CA PHE A 223 -32.50 -7.39 5.60
C PHE A 223 -32.15 -7.37 4.12
N ARG A 224 -31.63 -8.48 3.60
CA ARG A 224 -31.30 -8.68 2.19
C ARG A 224 -32.45 -8.28 1.25
N GLY A 225 -33.69 -8.61 1.59
CA GLY A 225 -34.86 -8.27 0.77
C GLY A 225 -35.07 -6.76 0.56
N GLN A 226 -34.65 -5.92 1.51
CA GLN A 226 -34.73 -4.46 1.37
C GLN A 226 -33.72 -3.94 0.34
N PHE A 227 -32.50 -4.46 0.37
CA PHE A 227 -31.47 -4.16 -0.62
C PHE A 227 -31.93 -4.56 -2.04
N GLU A 228 -32.45 -5.78 -2.18
CA GLU A 228 -32.99 -6.26 -3.47
C GLU A 228 -34.17 -5.39 -3.96
N SER A 229 -35.06 -4.96 -3.06
CA SER A 229 -36.16 -4.07 -3.41
C SER A 229 -35.68 -2.68 -3.84
N ARG A 230 -34.62 -2.14 -3.23
CA ARG A 230 -34.03 -0.85 -3.64
C ARG A 230 -33.42 -0.92 -5.05
N ILE A 231 -32.69 -2.00 -5.35
CA ILE A 231 -32.11 -2.21 -6.69
C ILE A 231 -33.21 -2.41 -7.74
N LYS A 232 -34.26 -3.20 -7.44
CA LYS A 232 -35.40 -3.36 -8.35
C LYS A 232 -36.08 -2.02 -8.62
N GLY A 233 -36.35 -1.23 -7.57
CA GLY A 233 -36.93 0.11 -7.71
C GLY A 233 -36.08 1.04 -8.57
N LEU A 234 -34.75 1.03 -8.37
CA LEU A 234 -33.82 1.80 -9.21
C LEU A 234 -33.87 1.37 -10.68
N ILE A 235 -33.84 0.06 -10.96
CA ILE A 235 -33.91 -0.47 -12.32
C ILE A 235 -35.24 -0.09 -12.99
N ASP A 236 -36.35 -0.15 -12.26
CA ASP A 236 -37.67 0.19 -12.80
C ASP A 236 -37.78 1.69 -13.12
N GLU A 237 -37.19 2.56 -12.29
CA GLU A 237 -37.07 4.00 -12.60
C GLU A 237 -36.21 4.25 -13.85
N VAL A 238 -35.04 3.60 -13.95
CA VAL A 238 -34.13 3.72 -15.10
C VAL A 238 -34.79 3.26 -16.41
N LYS A 239 -35.55 2.16 -16.36
CA LYS A 239 -36.33 1.67 -17.50
C LYS A 239 -37.47 2.61 -17.89
N ALA A 240 -38.16 3.17 -16.90
CA ALA A 240 -39.30 4.06 -17.15
C ALA A 240 -38.87 5.38 -17.80
N ASP A 241 -37.70 5.90 -17.41
CA ASP A 241 -37.14 7.15 -17.97
C ASP A 241 -36.50 6.89 -19.36
N GLY A 242 -35.82 5.76 -19.54
CA GLY A 242 -35.24 5.33 -20.83
C GLY A 242 -34.07 6.20 -21.33
N ASN A 243 -33.82 7.36 -20.72
CA ASN A 243 -32.74 8.27 -21.06
C ASN A 243 -31.54 8.19 -20.09
N ILE A 244 -31.53 7.26 -19.14
CA ILE A 244 -30.46 7.16 -18.14
C ILE A 244 -29.38 6.17 -18.57
N ILE A 245 -28.12 6.55 -18.36
CA ILE A 245 -26.93 5.71 -18.45
C ILE A 245 -26.37 5.59 -17.04
N LEU A 246 -26.35 4.38 -16.50
CA LEU A 246 -25.78 4.14 -15.18
C LEU A 246 -24.26 4.00 -15.30
N PHE A 247 -23.51 4.78 -14.54
CA PHE A 247 -22.09 4.55 -14.33
C PHE A 247 -21.90 3.84 -12.99
N LEU A 248 -21.17 2.73 -13.01
CA LEU A 248 -20.83 1.99 -11.81
C LEU A 248 -19.32 1.81 -11.74
N ASP A 249 -18.74 2.36 -10.68
CA ASP A 249 -17.37 2.06 -10.32
C ASP A 249 -17.31 0.66 -9.70
N GLU A 250 -16.21 -0.05 -9.96
CA GLU A 250 -15.99 -1.42 -9.48
C GLU A 250 -17.15 -2.39 -9.83
N VAL A 251 -17.50 -2.50 -11.12
CA VAL A 251 -18.63 -3.33 -11.59
C VAL A 251 -18.56 -4.80 -11.16
N HIS A 252 -17.36 -5.29 -10.81
CA HIS A 252 -17.15 -6.63 -10.28
C HIS A 252 -17.80 -6.85 -8.90
N ASN A 253 -18.01 -5.80 -8.09
CA ASN A 253 -18.72 -5.88 -6.81
C ASN A 253 -20.17 -6.38 -6.98
N LEU A 254 -20.76 -6.17 -8.16
CA LEU A 254 -22.07 -6.75 -8.46
C LEU A 254 -22.01 -8.24 -8.76
N VAL A 255 -20.88 -8.74 -9.27
CA VAL A 255 -20.74 -10.05 -9.93
C VAL A 255 -19.95 -11.07 -9.09
N GLY A 256 -19.28 -10.61 -8.03
CA GLY A 256 -18.42 -11.39 -7.15
C GLY A 256 -18.96 -12.79 -6.81
N THR A 257 -18.23 -13.81 -7.24
CA THR A 257 -18.50 -15.22 -6.94
C THR A 257 -18.10 -15.55 -5.50
N GLY A 258 -19.07 -15.95 -4.67
CA GLY A 258 -18.79 -16.51 -3.35
C GLY A 258 -20.03 -16.87 -2.54
N ASP A 259 -20.31 -18.17 -2.44
CA ASP A 259 -21.25 -18.86 -1.54
C ASP A 259 -20.86 -18.76 -0.04
N ALA A 260 -20.20 -17.67 0.37
CA ALA A 260 -20.10 -17.33 1.79
C ALA A 260 -21.42 -16.66 2.17
N GLU A 261 -22.09 -17.17 3.21
CA GLU A 261 -23.46 -16.83 3.65
C GLU A 261 -23.74 -15.34 3.97
N GLY A 262 -22.82 -14.41 3.65
CA GLY A 262 -22.92 -12.97 3.94
C GLY A 262 -22.72 -11.99 2.78
N SER A 263 -22.32 -12.40 1.56
CA SER A 263 -22.11 -11.43 0.46
C SER A 263 -23.42 -11.10 -0.29
N MET A 264 -23.80 -9.82 -0.33
CA MET A 264 -25.04 -9.34 -0.94
C MET A 264 -24.93 -9.28 -2.47
N ASN A 265 -25.35 -10.34 -3.17
CA ASN A 265 -25.20 -10.44 -4.63
C ASN A 265 -26.29 -9.71 -5.44
N ALA A 266 -25.97 -8.49 -5.88
CA ALA A 266 -26.80 -7.69 -6.79
C ALA A 266 -26.83 -8.22 -8.25
N ALA A 267 -25.89 -9.07 -8.65
CA ALA A 267 -25.78 -9.66 -9.99
C ALA A 267 -27.07 -10.31 -10.47
N ASN A 268 -27.75 -11.06 -9.60
CA ASN A 268 -28.94 -11.82 -9.99
C ASN A 268 -30.11 -10.92 -10.40
N ILE A 269 -30.12 -9.66 -9.94
CA ILE A 269 -31.18 -8.69 -10.25
C ILE A 269 -30.84 -7.87 -11.50
N LEU A 270 -29.55 -7.54 -11.69
CA LEU A 270 -29.09 -6.73 -12.82
C LEU A 270 -28.88 -7.55 -14.11
N LYS A 271 -28.44 -8.81 -14.00
CA LYS A 271 -28.19 -9.71 -15.14
C LYS A 271 -29.40 -9.82 -16.10
N PRO A 272 -30.65 -10.00 -15.63
CA PRO A 272 -31.80 -10.05 -16.53
C PRO A 272 -32.04 -8.75 -17.29
N ALA A 273 -31.91 -7.59 -16.62
CA ALA A 273 -32.12 -6.28 -17.23
C ALA A 273 -31.03 -5.95 -18.27
N LEU A 274 -29.77 -6.25 -17.95
CA LEU A 274 -28.63 -6.12 -18.86
C LEU A 274 -28.74 -7.07 -20.05
N SER A 275 -29.10 -8.33 -19.81
CA SER A 275 -29.26 -9.34 -20.85
C SER A 275 -30.41 -8.99 -21.81
N ARG A 276 -31.52 -8.44 -21.33
CA ARG A 276 -32.60 -7.96 -22.22
C ARG A 276 -32.31 -6.64 -22.91
N GLY A 277 -31.23 -5.94 -22.53
CA GLY A 277 -30.88 -4.63 -23.08
C GLY A 277 -31.85 -3.53 -22.64
N GLU A 278 -32.53 -3.72 -21.51
CA GLU A 278 -33.52 -2.78 -20.96
C GLU A 278 -32.85 -1.58 -20.28
N ILE A 279 -31.57 -1.72 -19.89
CA ILE A 279 -30.77 -0.68 -19.26
C ILE A 279 -29.43 -0.54 -19.98
N GLN A 280 -28.87 0.67 -19.97
CA GLN A 280 -27.52 0.95 -20.45
C GLN A 280 -26.62 1.29 -19.25
N MET A 281 -25.41 0.73 -19.25
CA MET A 281 -24.45 0.91 -18.18
C MET A 281 -23.03 1.08 -18.71
N ILE A 282 -22.26 1.90 -18.01
CA ILE A 282 -20.80 1.99 -18.09
C ILE A 282 -20.26 1.37 -16.81
N GLY A 283 -19.47 0.30 -16.93
CA GLY A 283 -18.79 -0.31 -15.78
C GLY A 283 -17.31 0.07 -15.76
N ALA A 284 -16.71 0.22 -14.58
CA ALA A 284 -15.25 0.32 -14.42
C ALA A 284 -14.72 -0.84 -13.56
N THR A 285 -13.56 -1.39 -13.90
CA THR A 285 -12.93 -2.50 -13.15
C THR A 285 -11.45 -2.64 -13.55
N THR A 286 -10.70 -3.47 -12.83
CA THR A 286 -9.32 -3.84 -13.19
C THR A 286 -9.28 -4.97 -14.22
N PHE A 287 -8.12 -5.17 -14.87
CA PHE A 287 -7.92 -6.27 -15.82
C PHE A 287 -8.13 -7.65 -15.18
N SER A 288 -7.67 -7.84 -13.95
CA SER A 288 -7.75 -9.09 -13.22
C SER A 288 -9.21 -9.44 -12.87
N GLU A 289 -9.96 -8.47 -12.37
CA GLU A 289 -11.38 -8.61 -12.05
C GLU A 289 -12.25 -8.83 -13.29
N TYR A 290 -12.00 -8.10 -14.38
CA TYR A 290 -12.74 -8.29 -15.63
C TYR A 290 -12.62 -9.74 -16.12
N ARG A 291 -11.39 -10.28 -16.15
CA ARG A 291 -11.13 -11.68 -16.54
C ARG A 291 -11.78 -12.67 -15.58
N LYS A 292 -11.77 -12.39 -14.27
CA LYS A 292 -12.28 -13.30 -13.25
C LYS A 292 -13.80 -13.35 -13.20
N TYR A 293 -14.48 -12.21 -13.33
CA TYR A 293 -15.90 -12.07 -13.04
C TYR A 293 -16.77 -11.75 -14.28
N ILE A 294 -16.27 -10.98 -15.25
CA ILE A 294 -17.08 -10.53 -16.40
C ILE A 294 -16.88 -11.43 -17.62
N GLU A 295 -15.64 -11.74 -17.98
CA GLU A 295 -15.31 -12.53 -19.17
C GLU A 295 -15.76 -13.99 -19.06
N LYS A 296 -15.74 -14.54 -17.84
CA LYS A 296 -16.23 -15.92 -17.57
C LYS A 296 -17.75 -16.04 -17.56
N ASP A 297 -18.49 -14.93 -17.42
CA ASP A 297 -19.95 -14.94 -17.38
C ASP A 297 -20.54 -14.69 -18.78
N ALA A 298 -21.07 -15.76 -19.38
CA ALA A 298 -21.64 -15.73 -20.73
C ALA A 298 -22.83 -14.75 -20.90
N ALA A 299 -23.52 -14.34 -19.83
CA ALA A 299 -24.59 -13.35 -19.90
C ALA A 299 -24.02 -11.92 -19.99
N LEU A 300 -22.97 -11.62 -19.24
CA LEU A 300 -22.33 -10.31 -19.18
C LEU A 300 -21.39 -10.06 -20.35
N GLU A 301 -20.59 -11.06 -20.75
CA GLU A 301 -19.67 -10.99 -21.90
C GLU A 301 -20.38 -10.61 -23.22
N ARG A 302 -21.65 -11.03 -23.36
CA ARG A 302 -22.47 -10.68 -24.53
C ARG A 302 -23.05 -9.27 -24.49
N ARG A 303 -22.88 -8.52 -23.40
CA ARG A 303 -23.47 -7.19 -23.18
C ARG A 303 -22.42 -6.12 -22.95
N PHE A 304 -21.30 -6.46 -22.32
CA PHE A 304 -20.18 -5.57 -22.13
C PHE A 304 -19.21 -5.60 -23.31
N GLN A 305 -18.63 -4.45 -23.60
CA GLN A 305 -17.52 -4.28 -24.55
C GLN A 305 -16.35 -3.66 -23.80
N PRO A 306 -15.18 -4.31 -23.75
CA PRO A 306 -14.00 -3.77 -23.07
C PRO A 306 -13.49 -2.51 -23.77
N VAL A 307 -13.09 -1.52 -22.96
CA VAL A 307 -12.39 -0.30 -23.34
C VAL A 307 -11.18 -0.19 -22.42
N THR A 308 -9.99 -0.36 -22.98
CA THR A 308 -8.74 -0.24 -22.22
C THR A 308 -8.45 1.21 -21.91
N VAL A 309 -8.26 1.52 -20.63
CA VAL A 309 -7.78 2.82 -20.14
C VAL A 309 -6.34 2.59 -19.69
N ALA A 310 -5.40 3.11 -20.47
CA ALA A 310 -3.98 3.01 -20.17
C ALA A 310 -3.55 4.12 -19.20
N GLU A 311 -2.45 3.89 -18.49
CA GLU A 311 -1.73 4.94 -17.78
C GLU A 311 -1.37 6.08 -18.76
N PRO A 312 -1.60 7.36 -18.39
CA PRO A 312 -1.27 8.49 -19.25
C PRO A 312 0.25 8.65 -19.40
N SER A 313 0.68 9.33 -20.46
CA SER A 313 2.10 9.69 -20.59
C SER A 313 2.52 10.73 -19.54
N LEU A 314 3.83 10.90 -19.33
CA LEU A 314 4.35 11.93 -18.43
C LEU A 314 3.89 13.34 -18.82
N GLU A 315 3.76 13.61 -20.12
CA GLU A 315 3.28 14.90 -20.63
C GLU A 315 1.79 15.08 -20.34
N ASP A 316 0.96 14.07 -20.66
CA ASP A 316 -0.49 14.11 -20.41
C ASP A 316 -0.79 14.23 -18.90
N ALA A 317 -0.06 13.49 -18.05
CA ALA A 317 -0.21 13.56 -16.61
C ALA A 317 0.19 14.94 -16.04
N ALA A 318 1.20 15.58 -16.63
CA ALA A 318 1.59 16.94 -16.25
C ALA A 318 0.51 17.96 -16.63
N GLU A 319 -0.13 17.80 -17.78
CA GLU A 319 -1.26 18.65 -18.15
C GLU A 319 -2.46 18.44 -17.21
N VAL A 320 -2.75 17.19 -16.81
CA VAL A 320 -3.75 16.87 -15.77
C VAL A 320 -3.47 17.65 -14.48
N LEU A 321 -2.23 17.59 -13.97
CA LEU A 321 -1.83 18.32 -12.77
C LEU A 321 -1.99 19.84 -12.93
N LEU A 322 -1.61 20.41 -14.09
CA LEU A 322 -1.78 21.83 -14.37
C LEU A 322 -3.26 22.25 -14.42
N GLY A 323 -4.15 21.34 -14.82
CA GLY A 323 -5.60 21.55 -14.85
C GLY A 323 -6.21 21.63 -13.44
N ILE A 324 -5.76 20.77 -12.53
CA ILE A 324 -6.33 20.66 -11.17
C ILE A 324 -5.61 21.47 -10.10
N LYS A 325 -4.36 21.94 -10.35
CA LYS A 325 -3.55 22.56 -9.29
C LYS A 325 -4.22 23.73 -8.59
N LYS A 326 -5.03 24.53 -9.30
CA LYS A 326 -5.73 25.70 -8.74
C LYS A 326 -6.66 25.32 -7.61
N TYR A 327 -7.34 24.18 -7.73
CA TYR A 327 -8.22 23.66 -6.70
C TYR A 327 -7.46 23.42 -5.39
N TYR A 328 -6.27 22.81 -5.48
CA TYR A 328 -5.40 22.56 -4.32
C TYR A 328 -4.70 23.83 -3.81
N GLU A 329 -4.29 24.73 -4.71
CA GLU A 329 -3.74 26.06 -4.36
C GLU A 329 -4.74 26.86 -3.51
N ASP A 330 -6.01 26.91 -3.93
CA ASP A 330 -7.06 27.63 -3.24
C ASP A 330 -7.43 26.97 -1.90
N TYR A 331 -7.49 25.63 -1.87
CA TYR A 331 -7.80 24.86 -0.66
C TYR A 331 -6.72 25.02 0.42
N HIS A 332 -5.45 24.83 0.06
CA HIS A 332 -4.32 24.88 0.98
C HIS A 332 -3.71 26.27 1.16
N ARG A 333 -4.14 27.26 0.35
CA ARG A 333 -3.63 28.64 0.37
C ARG A 333 -2.13 28.70 0.10
N VAL A 334 -1.71 28.00 -0.95
CA VAL A 334 -0.32 27.94 -1.41
C VAL A 334 -0.26 28.19 -2.91
N THR A 335 0.94 28.41 -3.45
CA THR A 335 1.15 28.58 -4.88
C THR A 335 2.03 27.47 -5.44
N VAL A 336 1.62 26.86 -6.55
CA VAL A 336 2.35 25.78 -7.22
C VAL A 336 2.79 26.26 -8.60
N SER A 337 4.11 26.39 -8.78
CA SER A 337 4.66 26.75 -10.09
C SER A 337 4.49 25.62 -11.11
N ASP A 338 4.36 25.98 -12.39
CA ASP A 338 4.20 24.99 -13.46
C ASP A 338 5.42 24.05 -13.58
N ALA A 339 6.61 24.56 -13.26
CA ALA A 339 7.84 23.78 -13.22
C ALA A 339 7.79 22.70 -12.13
N ILE A 340 7.31 23.06 -10.94
CA ILE A 340 7.14 22.14 -9.82
C ILE A 340 6.07 21.09 -10.14
N ALA A 341 4.93 21.47 -10.72
CA ALA A 341 3.88 20.53 -11.12
C ALA A 341 4.40 19.48 -12.12
N ARG A 342 5.19 19.90 -13.13
CA ARG A 342 5.85 18.95 -14.05
C ARG A 342 6.87 18.06 -13.34
N ARG A 343 7.62 18.62 -12.40
CA ARG A 343 8.61 17.88 -11.61
C ARG A 343 7.94 16.84 -10.71
N MET A 344 6.77 17.12 -10.13
CA MET A 344 5.98 16.15 -9.34
C MET A 344 5.68 14.89 -10.14
N VAL A 345 5.25 15.02 -11.40
CA VAL A 345 4.98 13.85 -12.25
C VAL A 345 6.25 13.02 -12.46
N VAL A 346 7.37 13.66 -12.82
CA VAL A 346 8.64 12.97 -13.03
C VAL A 346 9.14 12.27 -11.77
N LEU A 347 9.05 12.93 -10.61
CA LEU A 347 9.48 12.36 -9.34
C LEU A 347 8.54 11.24 -8.90
N SER A 348 7.23 11.39 -9.04
CA SER A 348 6.27 10.34 -8.71
C SER A 348 6.49 9.08 -9.56
N GLU A 349 6.78 9.22 -10.85
CA GLU A 349 7.13 8.09 -11.71
C GLU A 349 8.45 7.42 -11.30
N ARG A 350 9.43 8.23 -10.88
CA ARG A 350 10.77 7.72 -10.52
C ARG A 350 10.79 7.01 -9.17
N TYR A 351 10.06 7.50 -8.18
CA TYR A 351 10.17 7.04 -6.79
C TYR A 351 8.93 6.24 -6.31
N ILE A 352 7.75 6.43 -6.90
CA ILE A 352 6.50 5.80 -6.47
C ILE A 352 6.04 4.81 -7.57
N SER A 353 6.46 3.55 -7.44
CA SER A 353 6.26 2.50 -8.46
C SER A 353 5.07 1.57 -8.20
N ASP A 354 4.50 1.60 -7.00
CA ASP A 354 3.36 0.75 -6.61
C ASP A 354 1.99 1.33 -7.02
N ARG A 355 1.99 2.59 -7.49
CA ARG A 355 0.82 3.33 -7.97
C ARG A 355 1.03 3.79 -9.42
N TYR A 356 -0.07 4.12 -10.07
CA TYR A 356 -0.11 4.54 -11.46
C TYR A 356 -0.42 6.03 -11.59
N LEU A 357 0.04 6.65 -12.66
CA LEU A 357 -0.37 8.00 -13.07
C LEU A 357 -1.84 8.02 -13.52
N PRO A 358 -2.54 9.15 -13.36
CA PRO A 358 -2.08 10.40 -12.73
C PRO A 358 -2.21 10.42 -11.19
N ASP A 359 -2.93 9.46 -10.59
CA ASP A 359 -3.30 9.42 -9.16
C ASP A 359 -2.14 9.71 -8.20
N LYS A 360 -1.02 8.99 -8.34
CA LYS A 360 0.16 9.19 -7.48
C LYS A 360 0.75 10.61 -7.54
N ALA A 361 0.60 11.30 -8.67
CA ALA A 361 1.07 12.66 -8.84
C ALA A 361 0.07 13.68 -8.27
N ILE A 362 -1.23 13.38 -8.31
CA ILE A 362 -2.28 14.18 -7.69
C ILE A 362 -2.16 14.12 -6.16
N ASP A 363 -1.99 12.92 -5.61
CA ASP A 363 -1.76 12.74 -4.17
C ASP A 363 -0.49 13.49 -3.73
N LEU A 364 0.59 13.42 -4.53
CA LEU A 364 1.85 14.09 -4.22
C LEU A 364 1.69 15.62 -4.25
N LEU A 365 0.87 16.14 -5.16
CA LEU A 365 0.51 17.55 -5.22
C LEU A 365 -0.23 17.99 -3.96
N ASP A 366 -1.26 17.24 -3.54
CA ASP A 366 -2.07 17.55 -2.37
C ASP A 366 -1.22 17.59 -1.09
N GLU A 367 -0.43 16.55 -0.86
CA GLU A 367 0.38 16.43 0.35
C GLU A 367 1.56 17.41 0.37
N ALA A 368 2.15 17.73 -0.79
CA ALA A 368 3.16 18.79 -0.89
C ALA A 368 2.57 20.17 -0.60
N CYS A 369 1.33 20.44 -1.04
CA CYS A 369 0.61 21.67 -0.70
C CYS A 369 0.37 21.75 0.82
N ALA A 370 -0.08 20.65 1.44
CA ALA A 370 -0.27 20.58 2.88
C ALA A 370 1.05 20.80 3.65
N CYS A 371 2.16 20.23 3.19
CA CYS A 371 3.48 20.45 3.79
C CYS A 371 3.91 21.92 3.71
N ALA A 372 3.76 22.55 2.55
CA ALA A 372 4.10 23.96 2.35
C ALA A 372 3.24 24.90 3.22
N ALA A 373 1.95 24.57 3.40
CA ALA A 373 1.04 25.29 4.27
C ALA A 373 1.44 25.16 5.76
N LEU A 374 1.71 23.94 6.24
CA LEU A 374 2.10 23.68 7.63
C LEU A 374 3.45 24.31 8.01
N ARG A 375 4.37 24.42 7.06
CA ARG A 375 5.66 25.12 7.24
C ARG A 375 5.47 26.62 7.49
N ASN A 376 4.38 27.20 7.01
CA ASN A 376 4.17 28.64 7.03
C ASN A 376 3.45 29.13 8.29
N LYS A 377 4.23 29.55 9.29
CA LYS A 377 3.70 30.14 10.52
C LYS A 377 2.82 31.40 10.31
N ARG A 378 3.05 32.16 9.24
CA ARG A 378 2.24 33.36 8.94
C ARG A 378 0.84 33.01 8.43
N LEU A 379 0.69 31.84 7.82
CA LEU A 379 -0.62 31.34 7.38
C LEU A 379 -1.53 31.08 8.59
N GLU A 380 -0.99 30.52 9.68
CA GLU A 380 -1.72 30.33 10.93
C GLU A 380 -2.22 31.66 11.52
N GLU A 381 -1.37 32.69 11.53
CA GLU A 381 -1.76 34.04 11.97
C GLU A 381 -2.86 34.62 11.06
N TYR A 382 -2.77 34.43 9.75
CA TYR A 382 -3.77 34.88 8.79
C TYR A 382 -5.12 34.16 8.99
N GLU A 383 -5.13 32.83 9.13
CA GLU A 383 -6.34 32.05 9.38
C GLU A 383 -7.02 32.42 10.70
N SER A 384 -6.24 32.66 11.75
CA SER A 384 -6.78 33.06 13.05
C SER A 384 -7.50 34.42 12.97
N LYS A 385 -6.91 35.40 12.25
CA LYS A 385 -7.50 36.72 12.02
C LYS A 385 -8.74 36.64 11.13
N GLU A 386 -8.75 35.77 10.13
CA GLU A 386 -9.91 35.60 9.25
C GLU A 386 -11.09 34.93 9.97
N ARG A 387 -10.83 33.94 10.84
CA ARG A 387 -11.86 33.38 11.73
C ARG A 387 -12.41 34.43 12.70
N ALA A 388 -11.55 35.31 13.23
CA ALA A 388 -11.98 36.42 14.07
C ALA A 388 -12.85 37.42 13.28
N LEU A 389 -12.49 37.73 12.03
CA LEU A 389 -13.27 38.58 11.14
C LEU A 389 -14.65 37.99 10.84
N GLN A 390 -14.72 36.68 10.53
CA GLN A 390 -16.01 36.00 10.32
C GLN A 390 -16.91 36.08 11.56
N LYS A 391 -16.34 35.88 12.76
CA LYS A 391 -17.10 36.01 14.02
C LYS A 391 -17.66 37.42 14.21
N GLU A 392 -16.86 38.45 13.95
CA GLU A 392 -17.33 39.84 14.06
C GLU A 392 -18.34 40.20 12.96
N ARG A 393 -18.26 39.61 11.74
CA ARG A 393 -19.28 39.77 10.69
C ARG A 393 -20.60 39.10 11.01
N VAL A 394 -20.57 37.91 11.62
CA VAL A 394 -21.80 37.26 12.14
C VAL A 394 -22.41 38.13 13.24
N ARG A 395 -21.58 38.64 14.17
CA ARG A 395 -22.01 39.56 15.22
C ARG A 395 -22.63 40.85 14.64
N GLU A 396 -22.03 41.42 13.60
CA GLU A 396 -22.59 42.58 12.88
C GLU A 396 -23.98 42.26 12.32
N GLN A 397 -24.16 41.09 11.70
CA GLN A 397 -25.46 40.64 11.17
C GLN A 397 -26.51 40.49 12.29
N ASP A 398 -26.12 39.86 13.42
CA ASP A 398 -26.99 39.69 14.58
C ASP A 398 -27.41 41.04 15.21
N LEU A 399 -26.48 42.00 15.29
CA LEU A 399 -26.73 43.35 15.80
C LEU A 399 -27.58 44.20 14.84
N THR A 400 -27.52 43.92 13.54
CA THR A 400 -28.24 44.68 12.48
C THR A 400 -29.65 44.13 12.23
N ALA A 401 -29.90 42.85 12.52
CA ALA A 401 -31.20 42.20 12.36
C ALA A 401 -31.80 41.72 13.71
N PRO A 402 -32.03 42.61 14.70
CA PRO A 402 -32.55 42.19 15.98
C PRO A 402 -34.01 41.72 15.87
N THR A 403 -34.30 40.53 16.41
CA THR A 403 -35.63 40.01 16.65
C THR A 403 -36.31 40.77 17.81
N GLY A 404 -36.54 42.07 17.64
CA GLY A 404 -37.50 42.83 18.46
C GLY A 404 -36.99 43.81 19.54
N MET A 405 -35.71 44.23 19.58
CA MET A 405 -35.28 45.32 20.47
C MET A 405 -34.26 46.27 19.82
N GLN A 406 -34.19 47.51 20.35
CA GLN A 406 -33.38 48.64 19.86
C GLN A 406 -31.95 48.25 19.46
N ILE A 407 -31.52 48.78 18.31
CA ILE A 407 -30.15 48.63 17.80
C ILE A 407 -29.19 49.37 18.73
N ASP A 408 -28.21 48.66 19.29
CA ASP A 408 -27.11 49.27 20.05
C ASP A 408 -26.07 49.84 19.07
N TYR A 409 -26.21 51.14 18.78
CA TYR A 409 -25.31 51.86 17.87
C TYR A 409 -23.88 51.96 18.40
N GLU A 410 -23.65 51.90 19.71
CA GLU A 410 -22.30 51.96 20.29
C GLU A 410 -21.57 50.63 20.08
N GLU A 411 -22.27 49.52 20.32
CA GLU A 411 -21.73 48.18 20.08
C GLU A 411 -21.49 47.92 18.58
N LEU A 412 -22.42 48.35 17.72
CA LEU A 412 -22.27 48.27 16.26
C LEU A 412 -21.05 49.06 15.77
N ALA A 413 -20.82 50.28 16.28
CA ALA A 413 -19.64 51.07 15.94
C ALA A 413 -18.33 50.40 16.39
N LYS A 414 -18.32 49.77 17.57
CA LYS A 414 -17.16 48.98 18.04
C LYS A 414 -16.91 47.75 17.16
N THR A 415 -17.95 47.05 16.72
CA THR A 415 -17.84 45.91 15.80
C THR A 415 -17.32 46.35 14.44
N HIS A 416 -17.82 47.44 13.86
CA HIS A 416 -17.30 48.00 12.60
C HIS A 416 -15.81 48.39 12.72
N TYR A 417 -15.41 48.99 13.84
CA TYR A 417 -14.00 49.30 14.09
C TYR A 417 -13.15 48.02 14.13
N ARG A 418 -13.59 46.97 14.84
CA ARG A 418 -12.88 45.68 14.89
C ARG A 418 -12.76 45.04 13.50
N ILE A 419 -13.85 45.03 12.73
CA ILE A 419 -13.87 44.54 11.34
C ILE A 419 -12.82 45.29 10.51
N ALA A 420 -12.85 46.63 10.53
CA ALA A 420 -11.89 47.44 9.78
C ALA A 420 -10.43 47.16 10.18
N THR A 421 -10.15 47.02 11.49
CA THR A 421 -8.79 46.68 11.96
C THR A 421 -8.34 45.28 11.56
N LEU A 422 -9.25 44.31 11.54
CA LEU A 422 -8.96 42.94 11.11
C LEU A 422 -8.76 42.87 9.60
N GLU A 423 -9.56 43.58 8.81
CA GLU A 423 -9.40 43.71 7.36
C GLU A 423 -8.07 44.36 6.99
N GLU A 424 -7.72 45.49 7.63
CA GLU A 424 -6.41 46.13 7.41
C GLU A 424 -5.24 45.21 7.81
N GLY A 425 -5.40 44.45 8.90
CA GLY A 425 -4.42 43.46 9.35
C GLY A 425 -4.26 42.28 8.39
N LEU A 426 -5.34 41.82 7.77
CA LEU A 426 -5.33 40.76 6.75
C LEU A 426 -4.70 41.25 5.43
N ASP A 427 -4.99 42.49 5.02
CA ASP A 427 -4.43 43.07 3.80
C ASP A 427 -2.92 43.28 3.93
N LYS A 428 -2.42 43.73 5.09
CA LYS A 428 -0.98 43.81 5.37
C LYS A 428 -0.30 42.46 5.25
N LEU A 429 -0.88 41.44 5.88
CA LEU A 429 -0.36 40.07 5.80
C LEU A 429 -0.36 39.57 4.33
N ARG A 430 -1.43 39.80 3.56
CA ARG A 430 -1.46 39.45 2.13
C ARG A 430 -0.35 40.12 1.33
N GLN A 431 -0.09 41.41 1.56
CA GLN A 431 0.99 42.15 0.90
C GLN A 431 2.39 41.64 1.26
N GLU A 432 2.55 41.11 2.47
CA GLU A 432 3.81 40.50 2.94
C GLU A 432 4.04 39.07 2.40
N GLY A 433 3.12 38.53 1.61
CA GLY A 433 3.23 37.20 1.00
C GLY A 433 2.92 36.07 1.99
N VAL A 434 1.66 36.00 2.45
CA VAL A 434 1.18 34.92 3.33
C VAL A 434 1.17 33.55 2.67
N PHE A 435 1.01 33.47 1.35
CA PHE A 435 0.92 32.18 0.66
C PHE A 435 2.32 31.70 0.31
N SER A 436 2.71 30.55 0.88
CA SER A 436 4.00 29.92 0.54
C SER A 436 3.93 29.31 -0.85
N ALA A 437 5.06 29.36 -1.55
CA ALA A 437 5.26 28.51 -2.72
C ALA A 437 5.58 27.09 -2.27
N VAL A 438 5.06 26.11 -3.01
CA VAL A 438 5.52 24.72 -2.90
C VAL A 438 6.90 24.63 -3.53
N GLU A 439 7.87 24.15 -2.75
CA GLU A 439 9.27 24.03 -3.15
C GLU A 439 9.68 22.56 -3.32
N GLU A 440 10.80 22.31 -4.01
CA GLU A 440 11.31 20.95 -4.21
C GLU A 440 11.57 20.19 -2.90
N GLN A 441 11.93 20.90 -1.83
CA GLN A 441 12.12 20.32 -0.50
C GLN A 441 10.82 19.72 0.06
N ASP A 442 9.67 20.34 -0.24
CA ASP A 442 8.36 19.87 0.24
C ASP A 442 7.98 18.57 -0.50
N LEU A 443 8.18 18.51 -1.83
CA LEU A 443 7.97 17.28 -2.63
C LEU A 443 8.85 16.15 -2.12
N ALA A 444 10.12 16.47 -1.88
CA ALA A 444 11.11 15.50 -1.50
C ALA A 444 10.86 14.93 -0.10
N TYR A 445 10.38 15.76 0.83
CA TYR A 445 9.94 15.31 2.14
C TYR A 445 8.75 14.34 2.06
N VAL A 446 7.75 14.63 1.23
CA VAL A 446 6.58 13.75 1.04
C VAL A 446 7.01 12.41 0.42
N ILE A 447 7.86 12.44 -0.61
CA ILE A 447 8.38 11.21 -1.22
C ILE A 447 9.14 10.39 -0.17
N GLU A 448 9.98 11.01 0.66
CA GLU A 448 10.68 10.34 1.75
C GLU A 448 9.73 9.73 2.77
N LEU A 449 8.64 10.43 3.11
CA LEU A 449 7.63 9.92 4.03
C LEU A 449 6.91 8.68 3.47
N TRP A 450 6.54 8.69 2.19
CA TRP A 450 5.80 7.59 1.55
C TRP A 450 6.66 6.37 1.27
N THR A 451 7.88 6.62 0.80
CA THR A 451 8.75 5.58 0.25
C THR A 451 9.86 5.16 1.21
N GLY A 452 10.13 5.96 2.25
CA GLY A 452 11.32 5.83 3.10
C GLY A 452 12.62 6.25 2.41
N ILE A 453 12.55 6.82 1.19
CA ILE A 453 13.71 7.15 0.36
C ILE A 453 14.02 8.64 0.50
N PRO A 454 15.22 9.05 0.96
CA PRO A 454 15.54 10.45 1.21
C PRO A 454 15.65 11.33 -0.05
N ALA A 455 14.55 11.67 -0.73
CA ALA A 455 14.58 12.39 -2.00
C ALA A 455 15.26 13.78 -1.89
N ALA A 456 15.22 14.43 -0.72
CA ALA A 456 15.73 15.80 -0.52
C ALA A 456 17.26 15.88 -0.47
N ARG A 457 17.92 14.76 -0.15
CA ARG A 457 19.39 14.66 -0.03
C ARG A 457 20.05 14.04 -1.26
N VAL A 458 19.26 13.62 -2.25
CA VAL A 458 19.72 12.71 -3.32
C VAL A 458 20.38 13.44 -4.50
N GLU A 459 20.03 14.68 -4.88
CA GLU A 459 20.63 15.24 -6.10
C GLU A 459 21.98 15.98 -5.87
N GLU A 460 22.09 16.88 -4.88
CA GLU A 460 23.34 17.65 -4.67
C GLU A 460 24.38 16.92 -3.78
N ASN A 461 23.93 16.21 -2.73
CA ASN A 461 24.84 15.52 -1.82
C ASN A 461 25.32 14.17 -2.37
N GLU A 462 24.53 13.46 -3.17
CA GLU A 462 24.91 12.13 -3.69
C GLU A 462 26.12 12.22 -4.62
N LEU A 463 26.19 13.21 -5.51
CA LEU A 463 27.35 13.40 -6.38
C LEU A 463 28.65 13.67 -5.59
N SER A 464 28.56 14.46 -4.51
CA SER A 464 29.70 14.71 -3.62
C SER A 464 30.12 13.47 -2.83
N LYS A 465 29.15 12.67 -2.34
CA LYS A 465 29.41 11.37 -1.68
C LYS A 465 30.07 10.39 -2.66
N LEU A 466 29.58 10.34 -3.91
CA LEU A 466 30.13 9.50 -4.98
C LEU A 466 31.54 9.91 -5.39
N ALA A 467 31.87 11.20 -5.35
CA ALA A 467 33.22 11.68 -5.63
C ALA A 467 34.25 11.12 -4.64
N ASN A 468 33.89 11.06 -3.35
CA ASN A 468 34.78 10.60 -2.28
C ASN A 468 34.60 9.12 -1.91
N LEU A 469 33.74 8.37 -2.63
CA LEU A 469 33.37 7.00 -2.27
C LEU A 469 34.59 6.07 -2.15
N GLU A 470 35.54 6.17 -3.09
CA GLU A 470 36.76 5.37 -3.12
C GLU A 470 37.65 5.60 -1.89
N GLU A 471 37.85 6.87 -1.52
CA GLU A 471 38.62 7.22 -0.32
C GLU A 471 37.96 6.71 0.95
N VAL A 472 36.64 6.83 1.06
CA VAL A 472 35.90 6.37 2.24
C VAL A 472 35.94 4.85 2.37
N LEU A 473 35.76 4.12 1.25
CA LEU A 473 35.88 2.67 1.22
C LEU A 473 37.30 2.21 1.59
N SER A 474 38.34 2.88 1.10
CA SER A 474 39.75 2.54 1.37
C SER A 474 40.16 2.66 2.85
N LYS A 475 39.48 3.51 3.62
CA LYS A 475 39.71 3.63 5.07
C LYS A 475 39.24 2.41 5.86
N LYS A 476 38.22 1.70 5.35
CA LYS A 476 37.62 0.54 6.02
C LYS A 476 38.02 -0.79 5.39
N ILE A 477 38.26 -0.82 4.08
CA ILE A 477 38.61 -2.02 3.32
C ILE A 477 40.08 -1.94 2.93
N LEU A 478 40.89 -2.78 3.56
CA LEU A 478 42.35 -2.75 3.44
C LEU A 478 42.86 -3.84 2.50
N GLY A 479 43.87 -3.51 1.70
CA GLY A 479 44.54 -4.44 0.80
C GLY A 479 43.78 -4.76 -0.49
N GLN A 480 42.65 -4.10 -0.78
CA GLN A 480 41.80 -4.40 -1.95
C GLN A 480 41.57 -3.16 -2.83
N GLU A 481 42.62 -2.37 -3.09
CA GLU A 481 42.55 -1.10 -3.83
C GLU A 481 41.93 -1.25 -5.23
N GLU A 482 42.35 -2.26 -6.00
CA GLU A 482 41.78 -2.54 -7.34
C GLU A 482 40.28 -2.84 -7.27
N ALA A 483 39.85 -3.59 -6.25
CA ALA A 483 38.45 -3.93 -6.05
C ALA A 483 37.61 -2.69 -5.71
N ILE A 484 38.13 -1.83 -4.84
CA ILE A 484 37.47 -0.59 -4.43
C ILE A 484 37.34 0.35 -5.63
N GLY A 485 38.40 0.53 -6.43
CA GLY A 485 38.39 1.37 -7.62
C GLY A 485 37.36 0.89 -8.66
N ALA A 486 37.29 -0.43 -8.90
CA ALA A 486 36.31 -1.03 -9.81
C ALA A 486 34.86 -0.81 -9.33
N VAL A 487 34.59 -1.06 -8.04
CA VAL A 487 33.26 -0.86 -7.44
C VAL A 487 32.87 0.62 -7.48
N ALA A 488 33.75 1.53 -7.06
CA ALA A 488 33.48 2.97 -7.06
C ALA A 488 33.21 3.49 -8.48
N ALA A 489 33.97 3.05 -9.48
CA ALA A 489 33.75 3.43 -10.88
C ALA A 489 32.40 2.93 -11.42
N ALA A 490 32.04 1.67 -11.17
CA ALA A 490 30.76 1.10 -11.62
C ALA A 490 29.55 1.72 -10.91
N VAL A 491 29.62 1.94 -9.59
CA VAL A 491 28.55 2.62 -8.85
C VAL A 491 28.36 4.06 -9.34
N ARG A 492 29.44 4.81 -9.59
CA ARG A 492 29.37 6.14 -10.22
C ARG A 492 28.66 6.10 -11.58
N ARG A 493 29.01 5.15 -12.44
CA ARG A 493 28.35 4.97 -13.75
C ARG A 493 26.84 4.73 -13.62
N SER A 494 26.45 3.84 -12.70
CA SER A 494 25.04 3.49 -12.48
C SER A 494 24.24 4.66 -11.89
N ARG A 495 24.80 5.41 -10.92
CA ARG A 495 24.10 6.51 -10.25
C ARG A 495 23.95 7.77 -11.09
N VAL A 496 24.91 8.09 -11.95
CA VAL A 496 24.79 9.26 -12.84
C VAL A 496 23.77 9.00 -13.99
N GLN A 497 23.39 7.73 -14.24
CA GLN A 497 22.31 7.35 -15.16
C GLN A 497 22.44 7.94 -16.58
N ILE A 498 23.67 8.05 -17.10
CA ILE A 498 23.95 8.54 -18.47
C ILE A 498 23.42 7.55 -19.53
N SER A 499 23.40 6.25 -19.21
CA SER A 499 22.93 5.21 -20.12
C SER A 499 21.41 5.28 -20.31
N PRO A 500 20.90 5.15 -21.55
CA PRO A 500 19.46 5.13 -21.82
C PRO A 500 18.78 3.86 -21.28
N ARG A 501 19.54 2.78 -21.08
CA ARG A 501 19.07 1.56 -20.41
C ARG A 501 19.49 1.62 -18.94
N ARG A 502 18.50 1.52 -18.05
CA ARG A 502 18.70 1.46 -16.61
C ARG A 502 18.70 0.00 -16.17
N HIS A 503 19.81 -0.42 -15.57
CA HIS A 503 19.94 -1.73 -14.94
C HIS A 503 20.64 -1.55 -13.59
N PRO A 504 20.40 -2.47 -12.63
CA PRO A 504 21.11 -2.46 -11.36
C PRO A 504 22.63 -2.50 -11.58
N ALA A 505 23.37 -1.79 -10.72
CA ALA A 505 24.82 -1.96 -10.66
C ALA A 505 25.11 -3.39 -10.21
N SER A 506 25.86 -4.16 -10.99
CA SER A 506 25.99 -5.60 -10.76
C SER A 506 27.44 -6.06 -10.69
N PHE A 507 27.75 -6.86 -9.66
CA PHE A 507 29.10 -7.29 -9.35
C PHE A 507 29.18 -8.78 -9.06
N ILE A 508 30.24 -9.45 -9.53
CA ILE A 508 30.69 -10.72 -8.95
C ILE A 508 31.99 -10.49 -8.20
N PHE A 509 32.00 -10.77 -6.90
CA PHE A 509 33.16 -10.75 -6.04
C PHE A 509 33.75 -12.17 -5.93
N VAL A 510 34.92 -12.36 -6.54
CA VAL A 510 35.63 -13.64 -6.57
C VAL A 510 36.87 -13.58 -5.71
N GLY A 511 37.11 -14.61 -4.88
CA GLY A 511 38.37 -14.73 -4.14
C GLY A 511 38.27 -15.69 -2.96
N PRO A 512 39.38 -15.93 -2.24
CA PRO A 512 39.39 -16.78 -1.05
C PRO A 512 38.45 -16.28 0.06
N THR A 513 38.09 -17.18 0.98
CA THR A 513 37.32 -16.84 2.17
C THR A 513 38.10 -15.86 3.06
N GLY A 514 37.38 -14.90 3.67
CA GLY A 514 37.99 -13.95 4.61
C GLY A 514 38.87 -12.86 4.01
N THR A 515 38.77 -12.59 2.70
CA THR A 515 39.49 -11.50 2.00
C THR A 515 38.78 -10.14 2.02
N GLY A 516 37.57 -10.06 2.57
CA GLY A 516 36.81 -8.81 2.71
C GLY A 516 35.62 -8.65 1.75
N LYS A 517 35.26 -9.67 0.95
CA LYS A 517 34.12 -9.64 0.01
C LYS A 517 32.84 -9.11 0.66
N THR A 518 32.35 -9.78 1.70
CA THR A 518 31.12 -9.41 2.41
C THR A 518 31.25 -8.09 3.18
N GLU A 519 32.45 -7.76 3.67
CA GLU A 519 32.70 -6.52 4.39
C GLU A 519 32.61 -5.31 3.45
N LEU A 520 33.17 -5.41 2.23
CA LEU A 520 33.05 -4.36 1.22
C LEU A 520 31.57 -4.06 0.90
N VAL A 521 30.73 -5.09 0.81
CA VAL A 521 29.28 -4.93 0.58
C VAL A 521 28.60 -4.23 1.74
N ARG A 522 28.92 -4.62 2.98
CA ARG A 522 28.38 -3.98 4.18
C ARG A 522 28.77 -2.51 4.25
N VAL A 523 30.04 -2.19 4.04
CA VAL A 523 30.52 -0.79 4.04
C VAL A 523 29.88 -0.01 2.90
N LEU A 524 29.83 -0.58 1.70
CA LEU A 524 29.17 0.05 0.54
C LEU A 524 27.71 0.39 0.84
N SER A 525 26.97 -0.52 1.50
CA SER A 525 25.58 -0.27 1.90
C SER A 525 25.43 0.91 2.87
N GLN A 526 26.38 1.07 3.80
CA GLN A 526 26.37 2.17 4.78
C GLN A 526 26.77 3.51 4.17
N GLU A 527 27.69 3.51 3.21
CA GLU A 527 28.15 4.75 2.56
C GLU A 527 27.17 5.25 1.49
N LEU A 528 26.52 4.33 0.78
CA LEU A 528 25.52 4.68 -0.24
C LEU A 528 24.18 5.06 0.37
N PHE A 529 23.82 4.51 1.53
CA PHE A 529 22.50 4.70 2.11
C PHE A 529 22.57 5.05 3.60
N ASP A 530 21.94 6.16 3.99
CA ASP A 530 21.94 6.67 5.37
C ASP A 530 21.04 5.86 6.33
N ALA A 531 20.41 4.76 5.86
CA ALA A 531 19.47 3.95 6.63
C ALA A 531 20.10 2.63 7.13
N PRO A 532 19.78 2.19 8.37
CA PRO A 532 20.46 1.07 9.05
C PRO A 532 20.19 -0.32 8.44
N GLU A 533 19.19 -0.48 7.57
CA GLU A 533 18.75 -1.78 7.03
C GLU A 533 18.64 -1.81 5.50
N THR A 534 19.63 -1.26 4.80
CA THR A 534 19.66 -1.21 3.32
C THR A 534 20.30 -2.45 2.68
N LEU A 535 20.90 -3.32 3.47
CA LEU A 535 21.53 -4.56 3.02
C LEU A 535 20.52 -5.72 3.06
N ILE A 536 20.10 -6.20 1.89
CA ILE A 536 19.32 -7.43 1.73
C ILE A 536 20.30 -8.56 1.49
N ARG A 537 20.48 -9.45 2.46
CA ARG A 537 21.34 -10.63 2.31
C ARG A 537 20.51 -11.89 2.02
N LEU A 538 20.92 -12.64 0.99
CA LEU A 538 20.41 -13.96 0.65
C LEU A 538 21.57 -14.94 0.56
N ASP A 539 21.50 -16.03 1.32
CA ASP A 539 22.44 -17.15 1.23
C ASP A 539 21.96 -18.11 0.13
N MET A 540 22.74 -18.27 -0.93
CA MET A 540 22.36 -19.12 -2.07
C MET A 540 22.34 -20.61 -1.72
N SER A 541 22.88 -21.01 -0.56
CA SER A 541 22.72 -22.36 -0.01
C SER A 541 21.26 -22.68 0.33
N GLU A 542 20.44 -21.68 0.67
CA GLU A 542 19.00 -21.86 0.89
C GLU A 542 18.22 -22.07 -0.43
N PHE A 543 18.88 -21.81 -1.56
CA PHE A 543 18.32 -21.82 -2.91
C PHE A 543 18.88 -22.92 -3.82
N MET A 544 19.39 -24.00 -3.21
CA MET A 544 19.93 -25.16 -3.93
C MET A 544 18.86 -26.01 -4.63
N GLU A 545 17.63 -25.99 -4.11
CA GLU A 545 16.53 -26.81 -4.61
C GLU A 545 15.65 -26.07 -5.61
N LYS A 546 15.07 -26.78 -6.57
CA LYS A 546 14.17 -26.19 -7.58
C LYS A 546 12.97 -25.44 -6.98
N HIS A 547 12.41 -25.90 -5.86
CA HIS A 547 11.24 -25.28 -5.23
C HIS A 547 11.55 -23.98 -4.47
N SER A 548 12.84 -23.69 -4.22
CA SER A 548 13.29 -22.47 -3.56
C SER A 548 13.05 -21.20 -4.38
N VAL A 549 12.86 -21.35 -5.70
CA VAL A 549 12.50 -20.28 -6.65
C VAL A 549 11.27 -19.51 -6.16
N SER A 550 10.25 -20.23 -5.65
CA SER A 550 9.03 -19.61 -5.11
C SER A 550 9.29 -18.74 -3.89
N LYS A 551 10.37 -18.96 -3.14
CA LYS A 551 10.73 -18.07 -2.01
C LYS A 551 11.21 -16.70 -2.50
N ILE A 552 11.77 -16.60 -3.72
CA ILE A 552 12.28 -15.34 -4.26
C ILE A 552 11.12 -14.48 -4.78
N ILE A 553 10.26 -15.05 -5.62
CA ILE A 553 9.21 -14.34 -6.37
C ILE A 553 7.79 -14.53 -5.81
N GLY A 554 7.60 -15.46 -4.88
CA GLY A 554 6.29 -15.90 -4.39
C GLY A 554 5.83 -17.22 -5.03
N SER A 555 4.89 -17.90 -4.38
CA SER A 555 4.26 -19.10 -4.95
C SER A 555 3.19 -18.70 -5.99
N PRO A 556 3.01 -19.46 -7.09
CA PRO A 556 1.93 -19.20 -8.04
C PRO A 556 0.53 -19.37 -7.42
N PRO A 557 -0.53 -18.76 -8.01
CA PRO A 557 -1.91 -18.95 -7.57
C PRO A 557 -2.32 -20.43 -7.46
N GLY A 558 -2.84 -20.82 -6.30
CA GLY A 558 -3.32 -22.19 -6.03
C GLY A 558 -2.30 -23.11 -5.35
N TYR A 559 -1.10 -22.65 -5.04
CA TYR A 559 -0.10 -23.37 -4.24
C TYR A 559 -0.08 -22.89 -2.78
N VAL A 560 0.37 -23.74 -1.85
CA VAL A 560 0.57 -23.37 -0.45
C VAL A 560 1.61 -22.24 -0.38
N GLY A 561 1.32 -21.19 0.38
CA GLY A 561 2.14 -19.98 0.44
C GLY A 561 1.89 -19.01 -0.72
N TYR A 562 0.80 -19.15 -1.49
CA TYR A 562 0.39 -18.12 -2.46
C TYR A 562 0.21 -16.77 -1.78
N ASP A 563 -0.41 -16.71 -0.60
CA ASP A 563 -0.60 -15.45 0.12
C ASP A 563 0.69 -14.91 0.77
N GLU A 564 1.79 -15.67 0.73
CA GLU A 564 3.10 -15.22 1.20
C GLU A 564 3.84 -14.48 0.07
N ALA A 565 4.09 -13.19 0.28
CA ALA A 565 4.85 -12.39 -0.67
C ALA A 565 6.29 -12.92 -0.82
N GLY A 566 6.83 -12.88 -2.04
CA GLY A 566 8.20 -13.30 -2.31
C GLY A 566 9.22 -12.56 -1.43
N GLN A 567 10.15 -13.29 -0.82
CA GLN A 567 11.10 -12.73 0.15
C GLN A 567 12.01 -11.67 -0.46
N LEU A 568 12.39 -11.82 -1.73
CA LEU A 568 13.22 -10.84 -2.43
C LEU A 568 12.35 -9.73 -3.00
N THR A 569 11.31 -10.08 -3.75
CA THR A 569 10.43 -9.12 -4.44
C THR A 569 9.75 -8.17 -3.47
N GLU A 570 9.30 -8.65 -2.31
CA GLU A 570 8.68 -7.80 -1.28
C GLU A 570 9.69 -6.84 -0.63
N LYS A 571 10.89 -7.33 -0.27
CA LYS A 571 11.92 -6.51 0.37
C LYS A 571 12.38 -5.38 -0.56
N VAL A 572 12.58 -5.68 -1.85
CA VAL A 572 12.98 -4.68 -2.84
C VAL A 572 11.82 -3.76 -3.19
N ARG A 573 10.57 -4.24 -3.25
CA ARG A 573 9.40 -3.37 -3.46
C ARG A 573 9.26 -2.32 -2.35
N ARG A 574 9.49 -2.71 -1.09
CA ARG A 574 9.48 -1.78 0.06
C ARG A 574 10.71 -0.89 0.12
N ARG A 575 11.85 -1.35 -0.43
CA ARG A 575 13.14 -0.66 -0.36
C ARG A 575 13.84 -0.78 -1.73
N PRO A 576 13.45 0.02 -2.73
CA PRO A 576 14.02 -0.06 -4.07
C PRO A 576 15.47 0.46 -4.13
N TYR A 577 15.91 1.18 -3.10
CA TYR A 577 17.29 1.63 -2.89
C TYR A 577 17.96 0.74 -1.84
N SER A 578 18.52 -0.37 -2.31
CA SER A 578 19.13 -1.38 -1.43
C SER A 578 20.37 -2.00 -2.07
N VAL A 579 21.27 -2.51 -1.24
CA VAL A 579 22.32 -3.43 -1.68
C VAL A 579 21.82 -4.87 -1.50
N LEU A 580 21.77 -5.63 -2.59
CA LEU A 580 21.42 -7.05 -2.59
C LEU A 580 22.70 -7.88 -2.59
N LEU A 581 22.93 -8.62 -1.50
CA LEU A 581 24.04 -9.56 -1.36
C LEU A 581 23.55 -10.99 -1.60
N LEU A 582 24.04 -11.60 -2.68
CA LEU A 582 23.84 -13.00 -3.02
C LEU A 582 25.11 -13.79 -2.68
N ASP A 583 25.14 -14.41 -1.51
CA ASP A 583 26.33 -15.10 -0.99
C ASP A 583 26.45 -16.52 -1.59
N GLU A 584 27.64 -16.95 -1.98
CA GLU A 584 27.94 -18.29 -2.53
C GLU A 584 27.11 -18.68 -3.76
N ILE A 585 27.13 -17.83 -4.80
CA ILE A 585 26.31 -18.00 -6.02
C ILE A 585 26.49 -19.34 -6.73
N GLU A 586 27.63 -20.01 -6.56
CA GLU A 586 27.87 -21.37 -7.08
C GLU A 586 26.96 -22.45 -6.48
N LYS A 587 26.29 -22.19 -5.35
CA LYS A 587 25.35 -23.13 -4.71
C LYS A 587 23.92 -23.00 -5.25
N ALA A 588 23.60 -21.89 -5.91
CA ALA A 588 22.24 -21.63 -6.38
C ALA A 588 21.79 -22.64 -7.45
N HIS A 589 20.51 -23.00 -7.42
CA HIS A 589 19.90 -23.78 -8.49
C HIS A 589 19.88 -22.99 -9.83
N PRO A 590 20.05 -23.62 -11.01
CA PRO A 590 20.04 -22.92 -12.30
C PRO A 590 18.76 -22.09 -12.57
N ASP A 591 17.60 -22.52 -12.06
CA ASP A 591 16.34 -21.77 -12.21
C ASP A 591 16.36 -20.44 -11.45
N VAL A 592 17.12 -20.33 -10.36
CA VAL A 592 17.33 -19.08 -9.63
C VAL A 592 18.19 -18.13 -10.45
N LEU A 593 19.23 -18.65 -11.12
CA LEU A 593 20.08 -17.85 -12.02
C LEU A 593 19.29 -17.29 -13.21
N ASN A 594 18.28 -18.00 -13.72
CA ASN A 594 17.39 -17.49 -14.78
C ASN A 594 16.61 -16.25 -14.31
N ILE A 595 16.09 -16.28 -13.09
CA ILE A 595 15.38 -15.16 -12.48
C ILE A 595 16.31 -13.97 -12.28
N LEU A 596 17.51 -14.22 -11.76
CA LEU A 596 18.52 -13.18 -11.57
C LEU A 596 18.93 -12.55 -12.92
N LEU A 597 19.02 -13.35 -13.99
CA LEU A 597 19.31 -12.83 -15.33
C LEU A 597 18.25 -11.83 -15.79
N GLN A 598 16.96 -12.10 -15.55
CA GLN A 598 15.88 -11.16 -15.87
C GLN A 598 16.06 -9.84 -15.10
N ILE A 599 16.38 -9.93 -13.81
CA ILE A 599 16.61 -8.75 -12.96
C ILE A 599 17.80 -7.93 -13.46
N LEU A 600 18.90 -8.57 -13.85
CA LEU A 600 20.09 -7.91 -14.40
C LEU A 600 19.82 -7.28 -15.78
N ASP A 601 18.94 -7.89 -16.59
CA ASP A 601 18.63 -7.44 -17.94
C ASP A 601 17.64 -6.29 -18.00
N GLU A 602 16.49 -6.46 -17.34
CA GLU A 602 15.34 -5.57 -17.44
C GLU A 602 15.32 -4.56 -16.30
N GLY A 603 16.10 -4.80 -15.23
CA GLY A 603 16.01 -4.02 -13.99
C GLY A 603 14.66 -4.16 -13.30
N ARG A 604 13.82 -5.11 -13.73
CA ARG A 604 12.46 -5.32 -13.25
C ARG A 604 12.13 -6.80 -13.25
N ILE A 605 11.24 -7.21 -12.37
CA ILE A 605 10.70 -8.56 -12.35
C ILE A 605 9.24 -8.54 -11.92
N THR A 606 8.43 -9.42 -12.49
CA THR A 606 7.05 -9.63 -12.07
C THR A 606 6.99 -10.73 -11.02
N ASP A 607 6.41 -10.44 -9.86
CA ASP A 607 6.18 -11.42 -8.80
C ASP A 607 5.05 -12.42 -9.19
N ALA A 608 4.84 -13.44 -8.35
CA ALA A 608 3.81 -14.45 -8.61
C ALA A 608 2.37 -13.92 -8.57
N HIS A 609 2.15 -12.71 -8.03
CA HIS A 609 0.87 -12.00 -8.02
C HIS A 609 0.68 -11.08 -9.22
N GLY A 610 1.66 -10.98 -10.12
CA GLY A 610 1.61 -10.09 -11.28
C GLY A 610 2.06 -8.66 -10.98
N ARG A 611 2.63 -8.38 -9.81
CA ARG A 611 3.15 -7.05 -9.47
C ARG A 611 4.56 -6.89 -10.01
N THR A 612 4.83 -5.75 -10.63
CA THR A 612 6.16 -5.43 -11.15
C THR A 612 7.01 -4.79 -10.04
N VAL A 613 8.18 -5.35 -9.77
CA VAL A 613 9.15 -4.85 -8.79
C VAL A 613 10.35 -4.25 -9.51
N ASN A 614 10.75 -3.04 -9.12
CA ASN A 614 11.83 -2.30 -9.74
C ASN A 614 13.16 -2.50 -8.98
N PHE A 615 14.18 -2.94 -9.70
CA PHE A 615 15.57 -3.16 -9.25
C PHE A 615 16.55 -2.13 -9.84
N GLU A 616 16.12 -1.20 -10.70
CA GLU A 616 16.99 -0.23 -11.37
C GLU A 616 17.89 0.57 -10.41
N ASN A 617 17.44 0.84 -9.18
CA ASN A 617 18.19 1.60 -8.17
C ASN A 617 18.93 0.73 -7.14
N THR A 618 18.94 -0.60 -7.34
CA THR A 618 19.62 -1.56 -6.46
C THR A 618 21.07 -1.79 -6.90
N VAL A 619 21.91 -2.14 -5.93
CA VAL A 619 23.27 -2.62 -6.18
C VAL A 619 23.29 -4.11 -5.88
N ILE A 620 23.53 -4.94 -6.89
CA ILE A 620 23.53 -6.39 -6.78
C ILE A 620 24.98 -6.87 -6.68
N VAL A 621 25.32 -7.51 -5.57
CA VAL A 621 26.63 -8.11 -5.35
C VAL A 621 26.47 -9.61 -5.15
N MET A 622 27.12 -10.39 -6.00
CA MET A 622 27.25 -11.83 -5.87
C MET A 622 28.63 -12.17 -5.35
N THR A 623 28.75 -13.03 -4.34
CA THR A 623 30.05 -13.55 -3.91
C THR A 623 30.24 -14.97 -4.43
N SER A 624 31.48 -15.31 -4.77
CA SER A 624 31.86 -16.68 -5.08
C SER A 624 33.22 -17.00 -4.51
N ASN A 625 33.40 -18.24 -4.05
CA ASN A 625 34.72 -18.78 -3.70
C ASN A 625 35.42 -19.45 -4.89
N ALA A 626 34.84 -19.37 -6.10
CA ALA A 626 35.41 -19.96 -7.30
C ALA A 626 36.86 -19.51 -7.55
N GLY A 627 37.74 -20.47 -7.88
CA GLY A 627 39.14 -20.19 -8.19
C GLY A 627 40.10 -20.06 -7.00
N SER A 628 39.64 -20.25 -5.75
CA SER A 628 40.51 -20.21 -4.55
C SER A 628 41.36 -21.47 -4.35
N ASP A 629 40.91 -22.64 -4.82
CA ASP A 629 41.47 -23.92 -4.37
C ASP A 629 42.57 -24.50 -5.27
N LYS A 630 42.78 -23.95 -6.48
CA LYS A 630 43.78 -24.47 -7.41
C LYS A 630 45.07 -23.64 -7.43
N LYS A 631 46.04 -24.06 -6.61
CA LYS A 631 47.47 -23.78 -6.83
C LYS A 631 47.99 -24.54 -8.07
N GLU A 632 47.37 -24.38 -9.23
CA GLU A 632 47.99 -24.81 -10.49
C GLU A 632 49.00 -23.74 -10.90
N GLY A 633 50.28 -24.16 -11.01
CA GLY A 633 51.40 -23.30 -11.37
C GLY A 633 51.18 -22.62 -12.71
N ALA A 634 51.30 -21.29 -12.75
CA ALA A 634 51.18 -20.53 -13.98
C ALA A 634 52.52 -20.57 -14.74
N LEU A 635 52.63 -21.43 -15.76
CA LEU A 635 53.64 -21.27 -16.81
C LEU A 635 53.13 -20.23 -17.82
N GLY A 636 53.62 -19.00 -17.73
CA GLY A 636 53.34 -17.95 -18.70
C GLY A 636 54.36 -16.82 -18.61
N PHE A 637 55.21 -16.66 -19.63
CA PHE A 637 56.41 -15.83 -19.61
C PHE A 637 56.18 -14.30 -19.79
N ALA A 638 54.96 -13.78 -19.66
CA ALA A 638 54.71 -12.35 -19.94
C ALA A 638 53.46 -11.71 -19.28
N LYS A 639 52.79 -12.35 -18.31
CA LYS A 639 51.56 -11.79 -17.68
C LYS A 639 51.81 -11.40 -16.23
N THR A 640 51.17 -10.32 -15.78
CA THR A 640 51.22 -9.95 -14.35
C THR A 640 50.48 -10.99 -13.51
N THR A 641 50.82 -11.07 -12.22
CA THR A 641 50.14 -11.97 -11.26
C THR A 641 48.65 -11.65 -11.14
N ALA A 642 48.26 -10.38 -11.26
CA ALA A 642 46.88 -9.92 -11.27
C ALA A 642 46.12 -10.45 -12.50
N ASP A 643 46.68 -10.31 -13.71
CA ASP A 643 46.06 -10.80 -14.96
C ASP A 643 45.82 -12.32 -14.92
N LEU A 644 46.79 -13.07 -14.39
CA LEU A 644 46.68 -14.51 -14.23
C LEU A 644 45.60 -14.91 -13.23
N SER A 645 45.45 -14.16 -12.14
CA SER A 645 44.40 -14.41 -11.14
C SER A 645 43.00 -14.11 -11.70
N ARG A 646 42.87 -13.07 -12.52
CA ARG A 646 41.62 -12.71 -13.21
C ARG A 646 41.22 -13.74 -14.25
N GLU A 647 42.16 -14.24 -15.06
CA GLU A 647 41.89 -15.32 -16.01
C GLU A 647 41.45 -16.61 -15.32
N LYS A 648 42.09 -16.96 -14.19
CA LYS A 648 41.69 -18.12 -13.38
C LYS A 648 40.30 -17.96 -12.80
N ALA A 649 39.99 -16.79 -12.24
CA ALA A 649 38.68 -16.46 -11.72
C ALA A 649 37.60 -16.57 -12.81
N MET A 650 37.83 -15.95 -13.97
CA MET A 650 36.90 -16.00 -15.10
C MET A 650 36.67 -17.42 -15.63
N LYS A 651 37.73 -18.23 -15.72
CA LYS A 651 37.61 -19.63 -16.12
C LYS A 651 36.76 -20.41 -15.11
N ALA A 652 37.03 -20.24 -13.81
CA ALA A 652 36.27 -20.91 -12.75
C ALA A 652 34.80 -20.48 -12.72
N LEU A 653 34.50 -19.20 -12.99
CA LEU A 653 33.12 -18.71 -13.13
C LEU A 653 32.40 -19.33 -14.33
N THR A 654 33.08 -19.48 -15.46
CA THR A 654 32.49 -20.03 -16.70
C THR A 654 32.12 -21.51 -16.56
N ASP A 655 32.72 -22.23 -15.61
CA ASP A 655 32.41 -23.64 -15.36
C ASP A 655 30.99 -23.84 -14.80
N PHE A 656 30.40 -22.84 -14.13
CA PHE A 656 29.05 -22.94 -13.54
C PHE A 656 28.09 -21.81 -13.95
N LEU A 657 28.59 -20.64 -14.37
CA LEU A 657 27.80 -19.55 -14.93
C LEU A 657 27.86 -19.59 -16.45
N ARG A 658 26.69 -19.50 -17.09
CA ARG A 658 26.60 -19.39 -18.56
C ARG A 658 27.18 -18.05 -19.03
N PRO A 659 27.77 -17.98 -20.23
CA PRO A 659 28.28 -16.73 -20.81
C PRO A 659 27.24 -15.61 -20.87
N GLU A 660 25.97 -15.96 -21.11
CA GLU A 660 24.85 -15.02 -21.10
C GLU A 660 24.75 -14.27 -19.77
N PHE A 661 24.94 -14.96 -18.64
CA PHE A 661 24.90 -14.35 -17.31
C PHE A 661 26.08 -13.39 -17.08
N LEU A 662 27.28 -13.84 -17.44
CA LEU A 662 28.50 -13.03 -17.32
C LEU A 662 28.45 -11.75 -18.17
N SER A 663 27.79 -11.78 -19.33
CA SER A 663 27.65 -10.61 -20.21
C SER A 663 26.77 -9.49 -19.65
N ARG A 664 26.00 -9.77 -18.59
CA ARG A 664 25.04 -8.85 -17.96
C ARG A 664 25.51 -8.28 -16.65
N ILE A 665 26.71 -8.66 -16.25
CA ILE A 665 27.37 -8.16 -15.04
C ILE A 665 28.26 -7.00 -15.44
N ASP A 666 28.18 -5.89 -14.69
CA ASP A 666 28.99 -4.71 -14.98
C ASP A 666 30.47 -4.96 -14.74
N GLU A 667 30.83 -5.59 -13.62
CA GLU A 667 32.20 -5.89 -13.27
C GLU A 667 32.37 -7.22 -12.51
N VAL A 668 33.38 -7.98 -12.90
CA VAL A 668 33.91 -9.11 -12.11
C VAL A 668 35.11 -8.61 -11.33
N VAL A 669 34.97 -8.57 -10.01
CA VAL A 669 35.95 -8.02 -9.06
C VAL A 669 36.69 -9.15 -8.38
N VAL A 670 38.00 -9.21 -8.57
CA VAL A 670 38.86 -10.27 -8.02
C VAL A 670 39.55 -9.74 -6.76
N PHE A 671 39.35 -10.44 -5.65
CA PHE A 671 39.97 -10.14 -4.37
C PHE A 671 41.28 -10.90 -4.25
N ARG A 672 42.36 -10.16 -4.01
CA ARG A 672 43.68 -10.77 -3.82
C ARG A 672 43.80 -11.38 -2.42
N PRO A 673 44.62 -12.44 -2.25
CA PRO A 673 45.03 -12.89 -0.93
C PRO A 673 45.69 -11.74 -0.15
N LEU A 674 45.43 -11.69 1.15
CA LEU A 674 45.97 -10.69 2.06
C LEU A 674 47.43 -11.04 2.43
N ASP A 675 48.31 -10.03 2.43
CA ASP A 675 49.69 -10.18 2.87
C ASP A 675 49.89 -9.78 4.33
N VAL A 676 51.10 -9.98 4.88
CA VAL A 676 51.41 -9.67 6.29
C VAL A 676 51.14 -8.21 6.63
N GLU A 677 51.42 -7.29 5.72
CA GLU A 677 51.20 -5.85 5.93
C GLU A 677 49.71 -5.51 5.95
N ASP A 678 48.91 -6.15 5.09
CA ASP A 678 47.46 -6.05 5.11
C ASP A 678 46.91 -6.55 6.46
N TYR A 679 47.35 -7.72 6.93
CA TYR A 679 46.93 -8.25 8.23
C TYR A 679 47.29 -7.32 9.40
N LYS A 680 48.46 -6.68 9.38
CA LYS A 680 48.86 -5.69 10.40
C LYS A 680 47.90 -4.50 10.43
N LYS A 681 47.58 -3.95 9.25
CA LYS A 681 46.65 -2.81 9.12
C LYS A 681 45.23 -3.21 9.56
N ILE A 682 44.77 -4.41 9.19
CA ILE A 682 43.46 -4.93 9.61
C ILE A 682 43.42 -5.15 11.13
N ALA A 683 44.52 -5.63 11.73
CA ALA A 683 44.60 -5.80 13.18
C ALA A 683 44.46 -4.46 13.91
N ALA A 684 45.13 -3.41 13.41
CA ALA A 684 44.98 -2.06 13.94
C ALA A 684 43.53 -1.56 13.81
N LEU A 685 42.91 -1.74 12.64
CA LEU A 685 41.51 -1.34 12.41
C LEU A 685 40.55 -2.02 13.38
N MET A 686 40.68 -3.34 13.59
CA MET A 686 39.84 -4.08 14.54
C MET A 686 40.12 -3.70 16.01
N LEU A 687 41.37 -3.37 16.36
CA LEU A 687 41.70 -2.86 17.69
C LEU A 687 41.10 -1.47 17.94
N ASP A 688 41.01 -0.63 16.91
CA ASP A 688 40.36 0.68 16.99
C ASP A 688 38.84 0.57 17.21
N GLU A 689 38.18 -0.48 16.73
CA GLU A 689 36.77 -0.74 17.03
C GLU A 689 36.53 -0.88 18.56
N TYR A 690 37.45 -1.52 19.28
CA TYR A 690 37.35 -1.67 20.74
C TYR A 690 37.55 -0.34 21.49
N LYS A 691 38.24 0.66 20.91
CA LYS A 691 38.39 1.98 21.55
C LYS A 691 37.05 2.64 21.80
N GLY A 692 36.08 2.49 20.89
CA GLY A 692 34.74 3.04 21.04
C GLY A 692 34.04 2.48 22.28
N SER A 693 33.89 1.16 22.34
CA SER A 693 33.22 0.47 23.45
C SER A 693 33.93 0.61 24.79
N LEU A 694 35.27 0.70 24.81
CA LEU A 694 36.03 0.94 26.03
C LEU A 694 35.91 2.40 26.50
N LYS A 695 35.86 3.36 25.58
CA LYS A 695 35.69 4.78 25.90
C LYS A 695 34.34 5.07 26.56
N GLU A 696 33.27 4.39 26.15
CA GLU A 696 31.95 4.46 26.83
C GLU A 696 32.03 4.03 28.29
N LYS A 697 32.95 3.10 28.61
CA LYS A 697 33.24 2.65 29.98
C LYS A 697 34.29 3.51 30.69
N GLY A 698 34.73 4.61 30.08
CA GLY A 698 35.76 5.51 30.62
C GLY A 698 37.20 4.98 30.50
N ILE A 699 37.45 3.96 29.68
CA ILE A 699 38.74 3.29 29.55
C ILE A 699 39.43 3.67 28.25
N ALA A 700 40.64 4.22 28.32
CA ALA A 700 41.46 4.49 27.14
C ALA A 700 42.24 3.24 26.72
N LEU A 701 42.10 2.78 25.48
CA LEU A 701 42.91 1.69 24.92
C LEU A 701 44.05 2.26 24.06
N ALA A 702 45.28 1.91 24.41
CA ALA A 702 46.48 2.13 23.60
C ALA A 702 47.08 0.78 23.20
N TYR A 703 47.71 0.71 22.02
CA TYR A 703 48.41 -0.48 21.57
C TYR A 703 49.62 -0.10 20.72
N ASP A 704 50.66 -0.94 20.72
CA ASP A 704 51.87 -0.74 19.93
C ASP A 704 51.83 -1.49 18.58
N GLN A 705 52.76 -1.15 17.69
CA GLN A 705 52.88 -1.84 16.39
C GLN A 705 53.32 -3.31 16.55
N ALA A 706 53.98 -3.65 17.65
CA ALA A 706 54.43 -5.01 17.93
C ALA A 706 53.24 -5.94 18.22
N ALA A 707 52.21 -5.46 18.92
CA ALA A 707 50.97 -6.16 19.14
C ALA A 707 50.23 -6.45 17.82
N CYS A 708 50.15 -5.45 16.93
CA CYS A 708 49.56 -5.65 15.59
C CYS A 708 50.34 -6.67 14.75
N ALA A 709 51.68 -6.62 14.80
CA ALA A 709 52.54 -7.57 14.09
C ALA A 709 52.37 -9.01 14.60
N LEU A 710 52.35 -9.21 15.91
CA LEU A 710 52.16 -10.53 16.52
C LEU A 710 50.78 -11.12 16.17
N LEU A 711 49.73 -10.29 16.19
CA LEU A 711 48.39 -10.70 15.78
C LEU A 711 48.33 -11.09 14.30
N ALA A 712 49.02 -10.35 13.43
CA ALA A 712 49.12 -10.65 12.00
C ALA A 712 49.84 -11.99 11.74
N GLU A 713 51.00 -12.20 12.35
CA GLU A 713 51.81 -13.42 12.18
C GLU A 713 51.07 -14.68 12.63
N LYS A 714 50.34 -14.61 13.75
CA LYS A 714 49.52 -15.73 14.23
C LYS A 714 48.30 -16.04 13.36
N SER A 715 47.94 -15.15 12.44
CA SER A 715 46.69 -15.22 11.67
C SER A 715 46.90 -15.50 10.18
N ILE A 716 48.07 -15.19 9.61
CA ILE A 716 48.30 -15.27 8.15
C ILE A 716 48.29 -16.70 7.59
N HIS A 717 48.61 -17.70 8.41
CA HIS A 717 48.64 -19.12 8.00
C HIS A 717 47.30 -19.84 8.20
N GLY A 718 46.27 -19.12 8.63
CA GLY A 718 44.95 -19.68 8.83
C GLY A 718 44.22 -20.04 7.52
N HIS A 719 43.27 -20.97 7.61
CA HIS A 719 42.47 -21.40 6.46
C HIS A 719 41.35 -20.41 6.10
N SER A 720 41.02 -19.45 6.98
CA SER A 720 39.83 -18.59 6.87
C SER A 720 40.15 -17.10 6.67
N GLY A 721 41.36 -16.75 6.27
CA GLY A 721 41.76 -15.37 5.98
C GLY A 721 41.70 -14.45 7.22
N ALA A 722 41.19 -13.23 7.07
CA ALA A 722 41.05 -12.28 8.18
C ALA A 722 40.03 -12.72 9.27
N ARG A 723 39.24 -13.78 9.03
CA ARG A 723 38.37 -14.35 10.08
C ARG A 723 39.19 -14.96 11.22
N ASP A 724 40.34 -15.55 10.90
CA ASP A 724 41.24 -16.11 11.92
C ASP A 724 41.85 -15.01 12.79
N LEU A 725 42.11 -13.83 12.22
CA LEU A 725 42.53 -12.65 12.96
C LEU A 725 41.46 -12.19 13.96
N ARG A 726 40.18 -12.14 13.57
CA ARG A 726 39.08 -11.79 14.49
C ARG A 726 38.96 -12.82 15.63
N ASN A 727 39.12 -14.11 15.32
CA ASN A 727 39.12 -15.16 16.35
C ASN A 727 40.30 -15.02 17.32
N ASN A 728 41.50 -14.71 16.81
CA ASN A 728 42.70 -14.47 17.61
C ASN A 728 42.56 -13.22 18.48
N LEU A 729 41.99 -12.13 17.95
CA LEU A 729 41.66 -10.92 18.72
C LEU A 729 40.71 -11.23 19.88
N ARG A 730 39.62 -11.97 19.61
CA ARG A 730 38.69 -12.38 20.66
C ARG A 730 39.40 -13.17 21.77
N ARG A 731 40.21 -14.17 21.41
CA ARG A 731 40.92 -15.03 22.38
C ARG A 731 42.05 -14.34 23.12
N MET A 732 42.88 -13.57 22.41
CA MET A 732 44.12 -13.02 22.95
C MET A 732 43.95 -11.63 23.58
N VAL A 733 42.92 -10.88 23.15
CA VAL A 733 42.67 -9.51 23.59
C VAL A 733 41.35 -9.42 24.35
N GLU A 734 40.22 -9.75 23.72
CA GLU A 734 38.89 -9.54 24.33
C GLU A 734 38.67 -10.37 25.59
N ASP A 735 38.98 -11.67 25.56
CA ASP A 735 38.83 -12.58 26.72
C ASP A 735 39.72 -12.13 27.89
N LYS A 736 40.93 -11.63 27.60
CA LYS A 736 41.83 -11.09 28.62
C LYS A 736 41.35 -9.74 29.17
N LEU A 737 40.87 -8.84 28.31
CA LEU A 737 40.26 -7.56 28.71
C LEU A 737 39.04 -7.81 29.60
N ALA A 738 38.15 -8.73 29.21
CA ALA A 738 36.98 -9.10 29.98
C ALA A 738 37.36 -9.67 31.35
N SER A 739 38.33 -10.59 31.40
CA SER A 739 38.83 -11.17 32.65
C SER A 739 39.41 -10.10 33.57
N LEU A 740 40.18 -9.15 33.02
CA LEU A 740 40.81 -8.07 33.78
C LEU A 740 39.78 -7.07 34.34
N LEU A 741 38.73 -6.75 33.57
CA LEU A 741 37.62 -5.90 34.03
C LEU A 741 36.80 -6.58 35.13
N VAL A 742 36.52 -7.88 35.01
CA VAL A 742 35.80 -8.65 36.03
C VAL A 742 36.60 -8.75 37.33
N GLN A 743 37.93 -8.95 37.24
CA GLN A 743 38.78 -9.06 38.43
C GLN A 743 38.97 -7.73 39.17
N LYS A 744 39.15 -6.62 38.45
CA LYS A 744 39.42 -5.30 39.06
C LYS A 744 38.17 -4.49 39.40
N GLY A 745 37.00 -4.88 38.87
CA GLY A 745 35.73 -4.18 39.08
C GLY A 745 35.56 -2.96 38.14
N GLU A 746 34.31 -2.62 37.82
CA GLU A 746 33.98 -1.47 36.96
C GLU A 746 34.44 -0.16 37.63
N GLY A 747 35.21 0.65 36.89
CA GLY A 747 35.69 1.97 37.32
C GLY A 747 37.09 2.03 37.95
N ALA A 748 37.77 0.89 38.17
CA ALA A 748 39.12 0.85 38.74
C ALA A 748 40.25 1.08 37.72
N ILE A 749 39.95 1.11 36.42
CA ILE A 749 40.92 1.14 35.33
C ILE A 749 40.65 2.38 34.47
N SER A 750 41.65 3.26 34.35
CA SER A 750 41.55 4.48 33.55
C SER A 750 42.06 4.29 32.12
N GLY A 751 43.02 3.38 31.93
CA GLY A 751 43.51 3.01 30.63
C GLY A 751 44.14 1.62 30.60
N ILE A 752 44.30 1.08 29.40
CA ILE A 752 44.90 -0.21 29.12
C ILE A 752 45.85 -0.06 27.94
N ALA A 753 47.09 -0.52 28.10
CA ALA A 753 48.09 -0.62 27.05
C ALA A 753 48.26 -2.09 26.64
N LEU A 754 48.12 -2.35 25.34
CA LEU A 754 48.37 -3.66 24.73
C LEU A 754 49.75 -3.64 24.07
N SER A 755 50.63 -4.55 24.49
CA SER A 755 51.97 -4.71 23.91
C SER A 755 52.26 -6.19 23.62
N ALA A 756 53.27 -6.45 22.80
CA ALA A 756 53.78 -7.81 22.57
C ALA A 756 55.11 -8.02 23.29
N ASN A 757 55.21 -9.11 24.07
CA ASN A 757 56.46 -9.54 24.68
C ASN A 757 56.79 -10.96 24.20
N GLY A 758 57.65 -11.05 23.17
CA GLY A 758 57.93 -12.31 22.49
C GLY A 758 56.69 -12.86 21.77
N GLU A 759 56.25 -14.07 22.14
CA GLU A 759 55.09 -14.73 21.53
C GLU A 759 53.75 -14.42 22.22
N GLU A 760 53.74 -13.65 23.31
CA GLU A 760 52.52 -13.36 24.07
C GLU A 760 52.13 -11.88 24.04
N LEU A 761 50.81 -11.63 23.99
CA LEU A 761 50.23 -10.30 24.19
C LEU A 761 50.09 -10.02 25.68
N THR A 762 50.65 -8.89 26.11
CA THR A 762 50.59 -8.36 27.47
C THR A 762 49.63 -7.18 27.55
N LEU A 763 48.84 -7.14 28.62
CA LEU A 763 47.89 -6.07 28.93
C LEU A 763 48.35 -5.39 30.21
N GLU A 764 48.71 -4.12 30.12
CA GLU A 764 49.11 -3.29 31.25
C GLU A 764 48.02 -2.26 31.56
N THR A 765 47.66 -2.10 32.82
CA THR A 765 46.72 -1.04 33.24
C THR A 765 47.46 0.27 33.48
N LEU A 766 46.99 1.35 32.88
CA LEU A 766 47.52 2.72 32.98
C LEU A 766 46.93 3.49 34.17
#